data_AF-A0A7Y4UGQ8-F1
#
_entry.id   AF-A0A7Y4UGQ8-F1
#
_cell.length_a   1.000
_cell.length_b   1.000
_cell.length_c   1.000
_cell.angle_alpha   90.00
_cell.angle_beta   90.00
_cell.angle_gamma   90.00
#
_symmetry.space_group_name_H-M   'P 1'
#
loop_
_entity.id
_entity.type
_entity.pdbx_description
1 polymer ?
#
loop_
_entity_poly.entity_id
_entity_poly.type
_entity_poly.pdbx_seq_one_letter_code
_entity_poly.pdbx_strand_id
1 'polypeptide(L)'
;MKPFTLTQTTTKLWRRCVVALLALAIASANLPQWITPRATAAVAEEGARTDLAIFPLSGTATLQQFSDKYGWTANNPQSIAGYNVVRTFRNNNNQSFAFLLNGNTGRAQTMRVNADETLGDTTWETGLEFVKDLRCTSAETVRTGGLSYLITHDSYTGKIRTFRFYENGQPNFGSMTATANVRTLADWKDKNVFSLFYRGGAYGLLGVDTWTGNAVAYSLDFEKLGEADWTRGWTNIDHRTTGNGTFRLMYKAAGDPYKKTGEANDQRGRFVIQSINADGVSGQNVYDETLVEGFTSVRFVTYFEGQLSKIGVLFFKRDVRQFVIRAFDPQSGLGAIKDFGAIQINGATAPPYVDIEPYTIGTNSYLAMLSDDNSKPFAPAAAETMGLTMHEGLKDKAVGYQFMLAQSGRIIYSRAHGMAKLGDDPNYTKDDNEAHAMTSRTRLDLGSVSKLITTTTVLKLVSQGKLSLNDKIADHIDNTPLQYEDDSWVKQMTVRDLLTHTTGMKYEAGVEDACAKSAATLKVDCKPFFSSPQTVALGANGYGRSYNNSNIVAARKVIEKIENLTTSPQLVERTGELWANELGMTSLSCQHSHDVAYHGRARGEGTTFPYNGDYWRQGMLVDSAEYSADEPNWSSQCSAGAWAASSRQMIEFMGALRYQKILSPTENDLFLSTSLKDGNDNATAMGWDTPWDAQPGDGRDWQLQKSGANSNEGYGTRAYVTRLPNNTDAVLLINTAVAGPEGFLQGAYKYAVGLAEAPALYYDFAVKGSSDGGTISRVAVNEVKTTATQNQHVVAYRKDGNLKLAAYNVSTDEGGVELKDTHGATSADGALTIPAQDVAITNGVHFATASVGNDDKLNVIGWKYDGTQLSQYGMGVGVAAQEVAITKSHSSAGTQGRVVTAVRTAAGNLRLDMWEFNNTTKAMVLKDSYAAGAAQEIAIKS
;
A
#
# COMPACT_ATOMS: atom_id res chain seq x y z
N MET A 1 -82.86 7.09 -10.30
CA MET A 1 -82.42 8.42 -9.82
C MET A 1 -82.72 8.55 -8.33
N LYS A 2 -81.67 8.51 -7.49
CA LYS A 2 -81.58 9.19 -6.20
C LYS A 2 -80.13 9.69 -6.09
N PRO A 3 -79.87 10.98 -5.86
CA PRO A 3 -78.50 11.47 -5.71
C PRO A 3 -78.02 11.19 -4.29
N PHE A 4 -76.82 10.60 -4.18
CA PHE A 4 -76.13 10.41 -2.92
C PHE A 4 -75.38 11.71 -2.59
N THR A 5 -75.84 12.46 -1.59
CA THR A 5 -75.17 13.66 -1.10
C THR A 5 -74.03 13.25 -0.16
N LEU A 6 -72.77 13.45 -0.59
CA LEU A 6 -71.63 13.35 0.33
C LEU A 6 -71.71 14.49 1.35
N THR A 7 -71.71 14.14 2.64
CA THR A 7 -71.70 15.08 3.75
C THR A 7 -70.32 15.70 3.95
N GLN A 8 -70.26 16.97 4.38
CA GLN A 8 -69.04 17.79 4.54
C GLN A 8 -67.89 17.11 5.32
N THR A 9 -68.17 16.12 6.16
CA THR A 9 -67.19 15.33 6.93
C THR A 9 -66.31 14.45 6.03
N THR A 10 -66.85 13.90 4.93
CA THR A 10 -66.07 13.09 3.98
C THR A 10 -65.08 13.92 3.15
N THR A 11 -65.43 15.17 2.82
CA THR A 11 -64.51 16.13 2.17
C THR A 11 -63.38 16.61 3.08
N LYS A 12 -63.57 16.66 4.40
CA LYS A 12 -62.48 16.98 5.36
C LYS A 12 -61.52 15.82 5.54
N LEU A 13 -62.02 14.58 5.55
CA LEU A 13 -61.17 13.38 5.59
C LEU A 13 -60.36 13.23 4.31
N TRP A 14 -61.00 13.41 3.14
CA TRP A 14 -60.31 13.40 1.85
C TRP A 14 -59.29 14.53 1.71
N ARG A 15 -59.58 15.76 2.16
CA ARG A 15 -58.58 16.84 2.17
C ARG A 15 -57.43 16.55 3.12
N ARG A 16 -57.65 15.92 4.28
CA ARG A 16 -56.57 15.52 5.19
C ARG A 16 -55.75 14.36 4.64
N CYS A 17 -56.36 13.39 3.98
CA CYS A 17 -55.64 12.32 3.28
C CYS A 17 -54.87 12.84 2.06
N VAL A 18 -55.44 13.78 1.29
CA VAL A 18 -54.75 14.41 0.15
C VAL A 18 -53.63 15.33 0.63
N VAL A 19 -53.80 16.08 1.71
CA VAL A 19 -52.72 16.87 2.32
C VAL A 19 -51.66 15.98 2.96
N ALA A 20 -52.04 14.85 3.57
CA ALA A 20 -51.08 13.88 4.09
C ALA A 20 -50.34 13.13 2.96
N LEU A 21 -51.01 12.82 1.85
CA LEU A 21 -50.40 12.23 0.65
C LEU A 21 -49.55 13.23 -0.11
N LEU A 22 -49.93 14.51 -0.18
CA LEU A 22 -49.08 15.59 -0.70
C LEU A 22 -47.92 15.89 0.23
N ALA A 23 -48.09 15.83 1.56
CA ALA A 23 -46.99 15.96 2.51
C ALA A 23 -46.06 14.74 2.45
N LEU A 24 -46.56 13.52 2.24
CA LEU A 24 -45.76 12.34 1.96
C LEU A 24 -45.05 12.45 0.60
N ALA A 25 -45.72 12.97 -0.43
CA ALA A 25 -45.16 13.15 -1.77
C ALA A 25 -44.08 14.24 -1.77
N ILE A 26 -44.30 15.35 -1.06
CA ILE A 26 -43.32 16.45 -0.88
C ILE A 26 -42.18 16.01 0.04
N ALA A 27 -42.45 15.21 1.07
CA ALA A 27 -41.40 14.59 1.89
C ALA A 27 -40.59 13.54 1.10
N SER A 28 -41.21 12.83 0.15
CA SER A 28 -40.51 11.90 -0.75
C SER A 28 -39.78 12.57 -1.91
N ALA A 29 -40.21 13.77 -2.31
CA ALA A 29 -39.60 14.59 -3.36
C ALA A 29 -38.43 15.45 -2.85
N ASN A 30 -38.37 15.70 -1.53
CA ASN A 30 -37.25 16.39 -0.86
C ASN A 30 -36.30 15.43 -0.11
N LEU A 31 -36.50 14.11 -0.20
CA LEU A 31 -35.41 13.18 0.06
C LEU A 31 -34.43 13.33 -1.11
N PRO A 32 -33.13 13.58 -0.88
CA PRO A 32 -32.15 13.51 -1.96
C PRO A 32 -32.25 12.10 -2.56
N GLN A 33 -32.92 12.01 -3.71
CA GLN A 33 -32.91 10.83 -4.56
C GLN A 33 -31.51 10.80 -5.18
N TRP A 34 -30.56 10.27 -4.41
CA TRP A 34 -29.35 9.71 -4.98
C TRP A 34 -29.83 8.61 -5.91
N ILE A 35 -29.84 8.91 -7.22
CA ILE A 35 -29.91 7.91 -8.26
C ILE A 35 -28.78 6.96 -7.91
N THR A 36 -29.09 5.78 -7.38
CA THR A 36 -28.12 4.69 -7.32
C THR A 36 -27.78 4.41 -8.77
N PRO A 37 -26.60 4.83 -9.28
CA PRO A 37 -26.13 4.21 -10.51
C PRO A 37 -26.05 2.73 -10.16
N ARG A 38 -26.38 1.84 -11.10
CA ARG A 38 -25.98 0.44 -10.97
C ARG A 38 -24.52 0.47 -10.56
N ALA A 39 -24.24 0.08 -9.33
CA ALA A 39 -22.88 0.00 -8.85
C ALA A 39 -22.22 -1.03 -9.77
N THR A 40 -21.39 -0.57 -10.70
CA THR A 40 -20.24 -1.35 -11.14
C THR A 40 -19.34 -1.38 -9.92
N ALA A 41 -19.73 -2.21 -8.95
CA ALA A 41 -18.89 -2.53 -7.84
C ALA A 41 -17.57 -3.03 -8.44
N ALA A 42 -16.47 -2.83 -7.72
CA ALA A 42 -15.25 -3.62 -7.91
C ALA A 42 -15.46 -5.11 -7.52
N VAL A 43 -16.66 -5.64 -7.78
CA VAL A 43 -16.95 -7.05 -8.03
C VAL A 43 -16.37 -7.30 -9.41
N ALA A 44 -15.58 -8.37 -9.52
CA ALA A 44 -14.83 -8.78 -10.71
C ALA A 44 -15.39 -8.21 -12.02
N GLU A 45 -14.55 -7.51 -12.80
CA GLU A 45 -14.91 -6.72 -14.01
C GLU A 45 -16.03 -7.35 -14.83
N GLU A 46 -16.86 -6.55 -15.52
CA GLU A 46 -17.90 -7.06 -16.42
C GLU A 46 -17.30 -8.04 -17.45
N GLY A 47 -17.44 -9.35 -17.23
CA GLY A 47 -16.77 -10.41 -18.00
C GLY A 47 -15.70 -11.23 -17.26
N ALA A 48 -15.42 -10.94 -15.99
CA ALA A 48 -14.49 -11.69 -15.15
C ALA A 48 -14.98 -13.12 -14.92
N ARG A 49 -14.14 -14.07 -15.29
CA ARG A 49 -14.41 -15.50 -15.24
C ARG A 49 -13.08 -16.22 -14.93
N THR A 50 -13.12 -17.33 -14.21
CA THR A 50 -11.97 -18.23 -13.98
C THR A 50 -11.72 -19.29 -15.06
N ASP A 51 -10.79 -19.08 -15.98
CA ASP A 51 -10.50 -20.05 -17.04
C ASP A 51 -9.89 -21.37 -16.50
N LEU A 52 -10.67 -22.44 -16.65
CA LEU A 52 -10.34 -23.88 -16.64
C LEU A 52 -9.57 -24.39 -17.86
N ALA A 53 -8.25 -24.63 -17.80
CA ALA A 53 -7.54 -25.30 -18.89
C ALA A 53 -6.79 -26.57 -18.47
N ILE A 54 -6.85 -27.60 -19.33
CA ILE A 54 -6.05 -28.81 -19.24
C ILE A 54 -5.13 -28.88 -20.47
N PHE A 55 -3.83 -28.98 -20.19
CA PHE A 55 -2.79 -29.07 -21.22
C PHE A 55 -2.07 -30.43 -21.16
N PRO A 56 -1.98 -31.18 -22.27
CA PRO A 56 -1.15 -32.37 -22.34
C PRO A 56 0.31 -31.94 -22.37
N LEU A 57 1.10 -32.49 -21.46
CA LEU A 57 2.53 -32.25 -21.37
C LEU A 57 3.25 -33.03 -22.48
N SER A 58 3.26 -32.48 -23.70
CA SER A 58 3.92 -33.08 -24.86
C SER A 58 5.43 -32.75 -24.89
N GLY A 59 6.22 -33.59 -25.57
CA GLY A 59 7.66 -33.34 -25.78
C GLY A 59 7.97 -32.21 -26.78
N THR A 60 6.96 -31.58 -27.37
CA THR A 60 7.12 -30.38 -28.20
C THR A 60 7.05 -29.16 -27.28
N ALA A 61 7.93 -28.18 -27.44
CA ALA A 61 8.02 -26.99 -26.57
C ALA A 61 6.79 -26.04 -26.69
N THR A 62 5.59 -26.57 -26.88
CA THR A 62 4.35 -25.81 -26.96
C THR A 62 3.23 -26.66 -26.38
N LEU A 63 2.49 -26.09 -25.42
CA LEU A 63 1.27 -26.70 -24.88
C LEU A 63 0.08 -26.05 -25.59
N GLN A 64 -0.63 -26.85 -26.38
CA GLN A 64 -1.90 -26.44 -26.98
C GLN A 64 -3.05 -27.01 -26.15
N GLN A 65 -4.09 -26.19 -25.91
CA GLN A 65 -5.28 -26.62 -25.19
C GLN A 65 -5.91 -27.86 -25.82
N PHE A 66 -6.28 -28.85 -25.00
CA PHE A 66 -6.78 -30.15 -25.48
C PHE A 66 -8.27 -30.39 -25.20
N SER A 67 -8.97 -29.44 -24.56
CA SER A 67 -10.38 -29.61 -24.20
C SER A 67 -11.19 -28.37 -24.55
N ASP A 68 -11.95 -28.47 -25.64
CA ASP A 68 -12.88 -27.48 -26.20
C ASP A 68 -14.37 -27.84 -26.00
N LYS A 69 -14.68 -28.95 -25.29
CA LYS A 69 -16.08 -29.40 -25.14
C LYS A 69 -16.98 -28.47 -24.33
N TYR A 70 -16.39 -27.60 -23.51
CA TYR A 70 -17.06 -26.42 -22.98
C TYR A 70 -16.21 -25.22 -23.37
N GLY A 71 -16.53 -24.61 -24.51
CA GLY A 71 -15.99 -23.31 -24.88
C GLY A 71 -16.16 -22.36 -23.70
N TRP A 72 -15.08 -22.19 -22.94
CA TRP A 72 -15.02 -21.31 -21.78
C TRP A 72 -14.86 -19.84 -22.25
N THR A 73 -15.43 -19.55 -23.42
CA THR A 73 -15.52 -18.25 -24.06
C THR A 73 -16.97 -17.80 -24.01
N ALA A 74 -17.18 -16.60 -23.45
CA ALA A 74 -18.37 -15.72 -23.52
C ALA A 74 -19.77 -16.25 -23.12
N ASN A 75 -20.11 -17.54 -23.24
CA ASN A 75 -21.51 -18.00 -23.20
C ASN A 75 -21.84 -19.10 -22.16
N ASN A 76 -20.93 -19.45 -21.25
CA ASN A 76 -21.28 -20.34 -20.13
C ASN A 76 -21.81 -19.51 -18.93
N PRO A 77 -23.11 -19.50 -18.62
CA PRO A 77 -23.66 -18.82 -17.43
C PRO A 77 -23.22 -19.46 -16.10
N GLN A 78 -22.54 -20.62 -16.13
CA GLN A 78 -21.96 -21.29 -14.96
C GLN A 78 -20.47 -20.97 -14.73
N SER A 79 -19.82 -20.19 -15.60
CA SER A 79 -18.45 -19.71 -15.35
C SER A 79 -18.46 -18.67 -14.25
N ILE A 80 -18.17 -19.12 -13.04
CA ILE A 80 -18.14 -18.28 -11.85
C ILE A 80 -16.76 -17.61 -11.76
N ALA A 81 -16.75 -16.31 -11.48
CA ALA A 81 -15.57 -15.54 -11.12
C ALA A 81 -14.98 -16.02 -9.76
N GLY A 82 -13.66 -16.18 -9.70
CA GLY A 82 -12.88 -16.05 -8.47
C GLY A 82 -12.22 -17.33 -7.96
N TYR A 83 -12.28 -18.46 -8.66
CA TYR A 83 -11.49 -19.63 -8.24
C TYR A 83 -10.00 -19.33 -8.41
N ASN A 84 -9.21 -19.70 -7.41
CA ASN A 84 -7.78 -19.45 -7.43
C ASN A 84 -6.96 -20.70 -7.17
N VAL A 85 -7.52 -21.75 -6.56
CA VAL A 85 -6.85 -23.03 -6.31
C VAL A 85 -7.41 -24.11 -7.23
N VAL A 86 -6.53 -24.88 -7.88
CA VAL A 86 -6.88 -26.10 -8.62
C VAL A 86 -6.11 -27.29 -8.06
N ARG A 87 -6.80 -28.39 -7.75
CA ARG A 87 -6.16 -29.67 -7.39
C ARG A 87 -6.79 -30.82 -8.15
N THR A 88 -6.04 -31.89 -8.35
CA THR A 88 -6.53 -33.07 -9.07
C THR A 88 -6.44 -34.30 -8.19
N PHE A 89 -7.42 -35.19 -8.31
CA PHE A 89 -7.43 -36.44 -7.56
C PHE A 89 -8.11 -37.54 -8.35
N ARG A 90 -8.02 -38.77 -7.83
CA ARG A 90 -8.77 -39.90 -8.36
C ARG A 90 -9.70 -40.46 -7.30
N ASN A 91 -10.86 -40.99 -7.68
CA ASN A 91 -11.73 -41.71 -6.74
C ASN A 91 -11.34 -43.21 -6.64
N ASN A 92 -12.14 -44.02 -5.95
CA ASN A 92 -11.82 -45.44 -5.76
C ASN A 92 -11.91 -46.25 -7.06
N ASN A 93 -12.74 -45.79 -7.99
CA ASN A 93 -12.87 -46.36 -9.34
C ASN A 93 -11.76 -45.88 -10.30
N ASN A 94 -10.72 -45.22 -9.79
CA ASN A 94 -9.61 -44.66 -10.56
C ASN A 94 -10.05 -43.62 -11.62
N GLN A 95 -11.21 -42.99 -11.43
CA GLN A 95 -11.68 -41.88 -12.25
C GLN A 95 -11.03 -40.58 -11.77
N SER A 96 -10.55 -39.76 -12.69
CA SER A 96 -9.87 -38.50 -12.40
C SER A 96 -10.85 -37.33 -12.26
N PHE A 97 -10.51 -36.37 -11.41
CA PHE A 97 -11.30 -35.16 -11.14
C PHE A 97 -10.40 -33.93 -11.01
N ALA A 98 -10.93 -32.78 -11.39
CA ALA A 98 -10.40 -31.46 -11.09
C ALA A 98 -11.28 -30.79 -10.03
N PHE A 99 -10.66 -30.35 -8.94
CA PHE A 99 -11.28 -29.61 -7.85
C PHE A 99 -10.86 -28.15 -7.92
N LEU A 100 -11.82 -27.26 -8.07
CA LEU A 100 -11.64 -25.82 -8.13
C LEU A 100 -12.10 -25.21 -6.81
N LEU A 101 -11.29 -24.32 -6.24
CA LEU A 101 -11.59 -23.67 -4.97
C LEU A 101 -11.22 -22.19 -5.05
N ASN A 102 -12.16 -21.33 -4.66
CA ASN A 102 -11.86 -19.98 -4.26
C ASN A 102 -11.50 -20.05 -2.78
N GLY A 103 -10.20 -20.09 -2.47
CA GLY A 103 -9.72 -20.18 -1.08
C GLY A 103 -10.16 -18.97 -0.23
N ASN A 104 -10.46 -17.84 -0.87
CA ASN A 104 -10.94 -16.66 -0.16
C ASN A 104 -12.39 -16.85 0.31
N THR A 105 -13.30 -17.25 -0.58
CA THR A 105 -14.74 -17.34 -0.26
C THR A 105 -15.14 -18.71 0.31
N GLY A 106 -14.41 -19.77 -0.04
CA GLY A 106 -14.77 -21.17 0.20
C GLY A 106 -15.70 -21.76 -0.86
N ARG A 107 -15.94 -21.04 -1.96
CA ARG A 107 -16.72 -21.54 -3.09
C ARG A 107 -15.93 -22.61 -3.83
N ALA A 108 -16.56 -23.73 -4.16
CA ALA A 108 -15.87 -24.86 -4.77
C ALA A 108 -16.69 -25.59 -5.82
N GLN A 109 -16.01 -26.28 -6.72
CA GLN A 109 -16.58 -27.10 -7.79
C GLN A 109 -15.69 -28.30 -8.07
N THR A 110 -16.30 -29.44 -8.37
CA THR A 110 -15.60 -30.66 -8.80
C THR A 110 -16.09 -31.09 -10.17
N MET A 111 -15.16 -31.19 -11.12
CA MET A 111 -15.42 -31.62 -12.49
C MET A 111 -14.76 -32.97 -12.75
N ARG A 112 -15.45 -33.85 -13.48
CA ARG A 112 -14.85 -35.10 -13.94
C ARG A 112 -13.81 -34.81 -15.02
N VAL A 113 -12.69 -35.51 -15.00
CA VAL A 113 -11.74 -35.56 -16.12
C VAL A 113 -11.93 -36.92 -16.80
N ASN A 114 -12.36 -36.87 -18.06
CA ASN A 114 -12.70 -38.07 -18.83
C ASN A 114 -11.45 -38.84 -19.25
N ALA A 115 -11.63 -40.10 -19.66
CA ALA A 115 -10.54 -40.93 -20.17
C ALA A 115 -10.04 -40.47 -21.55
N ASP A 116 -10.87 -39.76 -22.31
CA ASP A 116 -10.48 -39.04 -23.53
C ASP A 116 -9.84 -37.68 -23.22
N GLU A 117 -9.54 -37.43 -21.94
CA GLU A 117 -8.70 -36.33 -21.46
C GLU A 117 -9.40 -34.96 -21.54
N THR A 118 -10.70 -34.96 -21.86
CA THR A 118 -11.57 -33.78 -21.83
C THR A 118 -12.11 -33.50 -20.43
N LEU A 119 -12.42 -32.23 -20.14
CA LEU A 119 -13.26 -31.88 -19.00
C LEU A 119 -14.67 -32.42 -19.23
N GLY A 120 -15.10 -33.31 -18.35
CA GLY A 120 -16.45 -33.83 -18.28
C GLY A 120 -17.36 -32.95 -17.44
N ASP A 121 -18.50 -33.51 -17.04
CA ASP A 121 -19.54 -32.76 -16.34
C ASP A 121 -19.11 -32.35 -14.93
N THR A 122 -19.72 -31.25 -14.45
CA THR A 122 -19.70 -30.89 -13.04
C THR A 122 -20.40 -31.97 -12.24
N THR A 123 -19.67 -32.55 -11.30
CA THR A 123 -20.17 -33.64 -10.46
C THR A 123 -20.60 -33.16 -9.07
N TRP A 124 -20.08 -32.00 -8.65
CA TRP A 124 -20.47 -31.32 -7.42
C TRP A 124 -20.09 -29.84 -7.47
N GLU A 125 -20.87 -28.97 -6.83
CA GLU A 125 -20.54 -27.56 -6.63
C GLU A 125 -21.22 -27.00 -5.36
N THR A 126 -20.67 -25.91 -4.81
CA THR A 126 -21.31 -25.16 -3.72
C THR A 126 -22.38 -24.19 -4.21
N GLY A 127 -22.55 -24.00 -5.52
CA GLY A 127 -23.42 -22.96 -6.08
C GLY A 127 -22.96 -21.56 -5.67
N LEU A 128 -23.90 -20.65 -5.39
CA LEU A 128 -23.61 -19.28 -4.91
C LEU A 128 -23.27 -19.21 -3.42
N GLU A 129 -23.35 -20.32 -2.69
CA GLU A 129 -23.11 -20.34 -1.24
C GLU A 129 -21.60 -20.34 -0.92
N PHE A 130 -21.24 -19.57 0.11
CA PHE A 130 -19.88 -19.53 0.66
C PHE A 130 -19.73 -20.55 1.78
N VAL A 131 -18.91 -21.58 1.54
CA VAL A 131 -18.62 -22.61 2.55
C VAL A 131 -17.42 -22.19 3.40
N LYS A 132 -17.69 -21.63 4.58
CA LYS A 132 -16.66 -21.14 5.54
C LYS A 132 -15.56 -22.17 5.81
N ASP A 133 -15.90 -23.45 5.83
CA ASP A 133 -14.95 -24.53 6.12
C ASP A 133 -13.96 -24.82 4.98
N LEU A 134 -14.28 -24.45 3.74
CA LEU A 134 -13.36 -24.55 2.61
C LEU A 134 -12.47 -23.31 2.45
N ARG A 135 -12.67 -22.26 3.27
CA ARG A 135 -11.79 -21.09 3.24
C ARG A 135 -10.40 -21.48 3.72
N CYS A 136 -9.40 -21.11 2.93
CA CYS A 136 -8.01 -21.46 3.15
C CYS A 136 -7.08 -20.55 2.36
N THR A 137 -5.82 -20.50 2.77
CA THR A 137 -4.74 -19.89 1.99
C THR A 137 -4.07 -20.88 1.03
N SER A 138 -4.18 -22.17 1.33
CA SER A 138 -3.60 -23.25 0.53
C SER A 138 -4.43 -24.53 0.69
N ALA A 139 -4.39 -25.38 -0.32
CA ALA A 139 -4.98 -26.71 -0.26
C ALA A 139 -4.15 -27.70 -1.06
N GLU A 140 -4.14 -28.95 -0.64
CA GLU A 140 -3.47 -30.05 -1.31
C GLU A 140 -4.37 -31.29 -1.32
N THR A 141 -4.14 -32.19 -2.28
CA THR A 141 -4.86 -33.47 -2.36
C THR A 141 -3.93 -34.64 -2.16
N VAL A 142 -4.39 -35.64 -1.42
CA VAL A 142 -3.63 -36.84 -1.11
C VAL A 142 -4.45 -38.09 -1.35
N ARG A 143 -3.78 -39.18 -1.75
CA ARG A 143 -4.40 -40.51 -1.81
C ARG A 143 -3.68 -41.47 -0.86
N THR A 144 -4.41 -42.04 0.08
CA THR A 144 -3.93 -43.01 1.06
C THR A 144 -5.02 -44.02 1.39
N GLY A 145 -4.64 -45.28 1.64
CA GLY A 145 -5.62 -46.36 1.91
C GLY A 145 -6.63 -46.57 0.80
N GLY A 146 -6.28 -46.25 -0.45
CA GLY A 146 -7.17 -46.26 -1.61
C GLY A 146 -8.09 -45.05 -1.75
N LEU A 147 -8.25 -44.24 -0.70
CA LEU A 147 -9.14 -43.09 -0.64
C LEU A 147 -8.42 -41.78 -0.96
N SER A 148 -9.15 -40.79 -1.46
CA SER A 148 -8.62 -39.43 -1.69
C SER A 148 -9.17 -38.42 -0.70
N TYR A 149 -8.31 -37.48 -0.32
CA TYR A 149 -8.58 -36.45 0.67
C TYR A 149 -8.13 -35.09 0.15
N LEU A 150 -8.90 -34.06 0.50
CA LEU A 150 -8.51 -32.66 0.43
C LEU A 150 -7.97 -32.24 1.79
N ILE A 151 -6.82 -31.59 1.83
CA ILE A 151 -6.26 -30.97 3.02
C ILE A 151 -6.19 -29.48 2.76
N THR A 152 -6.86 -28.68 3.58
CA THR A 152 -6.84 -27.22 3.48
C THR A 152 -6.10 -26.63 4.67
N HIS A 153 -5.29 -25.59 4.44
CA HIS A 153 -4.64 -24.82 5.48
C HIS A 153 -4.96 -23.33 5.36
N ASP A 154 -5.40 -22.76 6.47
CA ASP A 154 -5.60 -21.32 6.64
C ASP A 154 -4.46 -20.75 7.49
N SER A 155 -3.50 -20.11 6.82
CA SER A 155 -2.35 -19.49 7.50
C SER A 155 -2.76 -18.32 8.41
N TYR A 156 -3.93 -17.73 8.23
CA TYR A 156 -4.37 -16.62 9.09
C TYR A 156 -4.80 -17.12 10.47
N THR A 157 -5.46 -18.27 10.52
CA THR A 157 -5.94 -18.85 11.77
C THR A 157 -5.08 -20.00 12.29
N GLY A 158 -4.16 -20.53 11.47
CA GLY A 158 -3.43 -21.77 11.75
C GLY A 158 -4.31 -23.02 11.69
N LYS A 159 -5.45 -22.94 10.99
CA LYS A 159 -6.42 -24.04 10.94
C LYS A 159 -6.11 -24.97 9.78
N ILE A 160 -6.02 -26.26 10.06
CA ILE A 160 -5.88 -27.33 9.08
C ILE A 160 -7.14 -28.19 9.13
N ARG A 161 -7.62 -28.59 7.95
CA ARG A 161 -8.82 -29.43 7.82
C ARG A 161 -8.57 -30.51 6.78
N THR A 162 -9.09 -31.70 7.05
CA THR A 162 -9.02 -32.85 6.15
C THR A 162 -10.43 -33.29 5.78
N PHE A 163 -10.71 -33.36 4.48
CA PHE A 163 -11.99 -33.79 3.93
C PHE A 163 -11.76 -35.02 3.08
N ARG A 164 -12.47 -36.11 3.39
CA ARG A 164 -12.51 -37.26 2.46
C ARG A 164 -13.37 -36.88 1.25
N PHE A 165 -12.92 -37.21 0.04
CA PHE A 165 -13.79 -37.12 -1.13
C PHE A 165 -14.75 -38.31 -1.21
N TYR A 166 -16.01 -38.04 -1.55
CA TYR A 166 -16.94 -39.06 -2.01
C TYR A 166 -16.65 -39.48 -3.46
N GLU A 167 -17.31 -40.55 -3.94
CA GLU A 167 -17.10 -41.05 -5.31
C GLU A 167 -17.47 -40.05 -6.41
N ASN A 168 -18.42 -39.15 -6.12
CA ASN A 168 -18.81 -38.03 -7.00
C ASN A 168 -17.87 -36.82 -6.85
N GLY A 169 -16.79 -36.91 -6.08
CA GLY A 169 -15.83 -35.84 -5.91
C GLY A 169 -16.25 -34.70 -4.97
N GLN A 170 -17.37 -34.82 -4.26
CA GLN A 170 -17.74 -33.89 -3.20
C GLN A 170 -16.85 -34.08 -1.95
N PRO A 171 -16.31 -33.00 -1.36
CA PRO A 171 -15.71 -33.05 -0.02
C PRO A 171 -16.75 -33.45 1.04
N ASN A 172 -16.44 -34.46 1.85
CA ASN A 172 -17.30 -34.92 2.94
C ASN A 172 -17.17 -33.97 4.15
N PHE A 173 -18.11 -33.03 4.31
CA PHE A 173 -18.16 -32.15 5.48
C PHE A 173 -18.50 -32.90 6.78
N GLY A 174 -19.20 -34.03 6.71
CA GLY A 174 -19.52 -34.88 7.85
C GLY A 174 -18.29 -35.56 8.48
N SER A 175 -17.15 -35.65 7.77
CA SER A 175 -15.91 -36.12 8.39
C SER A 175 -15.31 -35.10 9.37
N MET A 176 -15.75 -33.83 9.36
CA MET A 176 -15.19 -32.78 10.21
C MET A 176 -15.57 -32.90 11.69
N THR A 177 -16.60 -33.67 12.05
CA THR A 177 -17.06 -33.78 13.45
C THR A 177 -16.13 -34.61 14.34
N ALA A 178 -15.20 -35.35 13.74
CA ALA A 178 -14.14 -36.02 14.49
C ALA A 178 -12.98 -35.04 14.72
N THR A 179 -12.55 -34.88 15.97
CA THR A 179 -11.39 -34.06 16.38
C THR A 179 -10.10 -34.42 15.63
N ALA A 180 -10.04 -35.61 15.02
CA ALA A 180 -8.95 -36.07 14.17
C ALA A 180 -8.87 -35.40 12.79
N ASN A 181 -9.91 -34.66 12.34
CA ASN A 181 -9.97 -34.13 10.97
C ASN A 181 -9.92 -32.59 10.88
N VAL A 182 -9.95 -31.89 12.01
CA VAL A 182 -9.82 -30.42 12.07
C VAL A 182 -8.98 -30.05 13.28
N ARG A 183 -7.93 -29.24 13.05
CA ARG A 183 -7.11 -28.71 14.15
C ARG A 183 -6.72 -27.27 13.90
N THR A 184 -6.76 -26.47 14.97
CA THR A 184 -6.16 -25.14 14.97
C THR A 184 -4.87 -25.24 15.76
N LEU A 185 -3.74 -25.08 15.09
CA LEU A 185 -2.41 -25.20 15.66
C LEU A 185 -1.78 -23.82 15.69
N ALA A 186 -1.35 -23.37 16.88
CA ALA A 186 -0.83 -22.02 17.06
C ALA A 186 0.44 -21.77 16.23
N ASP A 187 1.33 -22.77 16.15
CA ASP A 187 2.56 -22.72 15.36
C ASP A 187 2.33 -22.88 13.84
N TRP A 188 1.11 -23.22 13.43
CA TRP A 188 0.67 -23.20 12.03
C TRP A 188 0.06 -21.88 11.58
N LYS A 189 -0.20 -20.96 12.53
CA LYS A 189 -0.47 -19.58 12.16
C LYS A 189 0.75 -19.06 11.40
N ASP A 190 0.48 -18.28 10.37
CA ASP A 190 1.45 -17.65 9.50
C ASP A 190 2.31 -18.54 8.60
N LYS A 191 2.09 -19.86 8.59
CA LYS A 191 2.75 -20.79 7.67
C LYS A 191 2.24 -20.64 6.23
N ASN A 192 2.62 -19.57 5.55
CA ASN A 192 2.05 -19.18 4.26
C ASN A 192 2.60 -19.95 3.05
N VAL A 193 3.54 -20.88 3.26
CA VAL A 193 3.86 -21.93 2.29
C VAL A 193 3.51 -23.28 2.92
N PHE A 194 2.77 -24.10 2.17
CA PHE A 194 2.22 -25.37 2.62
C PHE A 194 2.48 -26.45 1.57
N SER A 195 2.88 -27.65 2.01
CA SER A 195 3.04 -28.81 1.15
C SER A 195 2.86 -30.11 1.93
N LEU A 196 2.58 -31.20 1.22
CA LEU A 196 2.50 -32.56 1.77
C LEU A 196 3.74 -33.35 1.37
N PHE A 197 4.24 -34.19 2.26
CA PHE A 197 5.33 -35.13 1.94
C PHE A 197 4.94 -36.56 2.31
N TYR A 198 5.50 -37.55 1.62
CA TYR A 198 5.27 -38.96 1.93
C TYR A 198 6.59 -39.64 2.28
N ARG A 199 6.72 -40.17 3.50
CA ARG A 199 7.97 -40.79 3.97
C ARG A 199 7.66 -41.90 4.96
N GLY A 200 8.41 -43.01 4.87
CA GLY A 200 8.29 -44.12 5.83
C GLY A 200 6.92 -44.79 5.85
N GLY A 201 6.15 -44.73 4.76
CA GLY A 201 4.80 -45.32 4.69
C GLY A 201 3.66 -44.39 5.09
N ALA A 202 3.96 -43.15 5.49
CA ALA A 202 2.96 -42.19 5.96
C ALA A 202 3.12 -40.81 5.29
N TYR A 203 2.03 -40.05 5.26
CA TYR A 203 2.05 -38.66 4.83
C TYR A 203 2.28 -37.73 6.02
N GLY A 204 3.01 -36.65 5.77
CA GLY A 204 3.19 -35.52 6.67
C GLY A 204 2.82 -34.21 6.00
N LEU A 205 2.58 -33.21 6.84
CA LEU A 205 2.28 -31.83 6.52
C LEU A 205 3.55 -31.02 6.78
N LEU A 206 3.91 -30.10 5.87
CA LEU A 206 4.95 -29.11 6.09
C LEU A 206 4.36 -27.71 5.92
N GLY A 207 4.56 -26.85 6.92
CA GLY A 207 4.27 -25.43 6.85
C GLY A 207 5.53 -24.62 7.04
N VAL A 208 5.72 -23.56 6.25
CA VAL A 208 6.83 -22.60 6.38
C VAL A 208 6.30 -21.18 6.47
N ASP A 209 6.73 -20.46 7.50
CA ASP A 209 6.55 -19.03 7.60
C ASP A 209 7.64 -18.36 6.76
N THR A 210 7.24 -17.71 5.67
CA THR A 210 8.19 -17.10 4.75
C THR A 210 8.89 -15.89 5.34
N TRP A 211 8.30 -15.30 6.38
CA TRP A 211 8.81 -14.12 7.09
C TRP A 211 9.94 -14.49 8.03
N THR A 212 9.72 -15.49 8.87
CA THR A 212 10.67 -15.89 9.90
C THR A 212 11.60 -17.00 9.44
N GLY A 213 11.20 -17.74 8.40
CA GLY A 213 11.86 -18.97 7.97
C GLY A 213 11.50 -20.18 8.83
N ASN A 214 10.69 -19.99 9.89
CA ASN A 214 10.28 -21.07 10.77
C ASN A 214 9.45 -22.10 9.99
N ALA A 215 9.93 -23.33 9.99
CA ALA A 215 9.34 -24.48 9.31
C ALA A 215 8.91 -25.51 10.36
N VAL A 216 7.67 -25.99 10.25
CA VAL A 216 7.11 -27.02 11.13
C VAL A 216 6.58 -28.16 10.29
N ALA A 217 6.81 -29.39 10.75
CA ALA A 217 6.27 -30.59 10.13
C ALA A 217 5.41 -31.37 11.12
N TYR A 218 4.28 -31.89 10.64
CA TYR A 218 3.32 -32.66 11.42
C TYR A 218 2.91 -33.93 10.65
N SER A 219 2.48 -34.98 11.34
CA SER A 219 1.79 -36.11 10.72
C SER A 219 0.38 -35.70 10.26
N LEU A 220 -0.27 -36.53 9.44
CA LEU A 220 -1.70 -36.34 9.12
C LEU A 220 -2.62 -36.44 10.35
N ASP A 221 -2.16 -37.10 11.41
CA ASP A 221 -2.87 -37.20 12.70
C ASP A 221 -2.55 -36.03 13.65
N PHE A 222 -1.90 -34.98 13.13
CA PHE A 222 -1.53 -33.75 13.84
C PHE A 222 -0.56 -33.96 15.03
N GLU A 223 0.33 -34.93 14.92
CA GLU A 223 1.50 -35.07 15.81
C GLU A 223 2.69 -34.29 15.23
N LYS A 224 3.37 -33.49 16.06
CA LYS A 224 4.53 -32.70 15.61
C LYS A 224 5.70 -33.64 15.32
N LEU A 225 6.21 -33.60 14.09
CA LEU A 225 7.36 -34.39 13.63
C LEU A 225 8.66 -33.64 13.81
N GLY A 226 8.65 -32.32 13.59
CA GLY A 226 9.85 -31.50 13.68
C GLY A 226 9.58 -30.01 13.52
N GLU A 227 10.55 -29.21 13.94
CA GLU A 227 10.59 -27.76 13.76
C GLU A 227 12.04 -27.32 13.51
N ALA A 228 12.22 -26.37 12.60
CA ALA A 228 13.52 -25.79 12.30
C ALA A 228 13.38 -24.37 11.74
N ASP A 229 14.37 -23.52 11.97
CA ASP A 229 14.43 -22.20 11.36
C ASP A 229 15.27 -22.25 10.09
N TRP A 230 14.62 -22.03 8.95
CA TRP A 230 15.28 -21.94 7.67
C TRP A 230 15.64 -20.49 7.35
N THR A 231 16.46 -20.30 6.32
CA THR A 231 16.62 -18.96 5.75
C THR A 231 15.26 -18.43 5.27
N ARG A 232 14.97 -17.15 5.52
CA ARG A 232 13.69 -16.50 5.19
C ARG A 232 13.45 -16.40 3.68
N GLY A 233 12.21 -16.11 3.27
CA GLY A 233 11.90 -15.74 1.89
C GLY A 233 11.60 -16.88 0.91
N TRP A 234 11.36 -18.10 1.41
CA TRP A 234 10.84 -19.18 0.57
C TRP A 234 9.46 -18.81 0.04
N THR A 235 9.20 -19.04 -1.24
CA THR A 235 7.93 -18.66 -1.89
C THR A 235 7.21 -19.85 -2.50
N ASN A 236 7.93 -20.96 -2.70
CA ASN A 236 7.37 -22.17 -3.28
C ASN A 236 8.09 -23.39 -2.70
N ILE A 237 7.32 -24.43 -2.38
CA ILE A 237 7.80 -25.72 -1.88
C ILE A 237 6.92 -26.81 -2.49
N ASP A 238 7.55 -27.91 -2.90
CA ASP A 238 6.85 -29.11 -3.35
C ASP A 238 7.66 -30.36 -2.98
N HIS A 239 7.01 -31.51 -2.88
CA HIS A 239 7.65 -32.78 -2.50
C HIS A 239 7.40 -33.88 -3.52
N ARG A 240 8.39 -34.77 -3.63
CA ARG A 240 8.27 -35.97 -4.45
C ARG A 240 8.98 -37.15 -3.82
N THR A 241 8.26 -38.26 -3.70
CA THR A 241 8.83 -39.56 -3.33
C THR A 241 9.20 -40.34 -4.59
N THR A 242 10.37 -40.96 -4.55
CA THR A 242 10.96 -41.79 -5.60
C THR A 242 11.47 -43.11 -4.97
N GLY A 243 11.92 -44.05 -5.80
CA GLY A 243 12.63 -45.24 -5.28
C GLY A 243 13.87 -44.90 -4.44
N ASN A 244 14.47 -43.71 -4.64
CA ASN A 244 15.66 -43.24 -3.94
C ASN A 244 15.34 -42.41 -2.68
N GLY A 245 14.08 -42.40 -2.23
CA GLY A 245 13.63 -41.62 -1.07
C GLY A 245 12.77 -40.42 -1.45
N THR A 246 12.58 -39.53 -0.49
CA THR A 246 11.70 -38.35 -0.61
C THR A 246 12.52 -37.08 -0.71
N PHE A 247 12.16 -36.25 -1.67
CA PHE A 247 12.83 -35.00 -1.98
C PHE A 247 11.85 -33.85 -1.84
N ARG A 248 12.35 -32.70 -1.40
CA ARG A 248 11.65 -31.42 -1.43
C ARG A 248 12.38 -30.47 -2.36
N LEU A 249 11.65 -29.72 -3.16
CA LEU A 249 12.17 -28.54 -3.84
C LEU A 249 11.73 -27.30 -3.09
N MET A 250 12.53 -26.24 -3.15
CA MET A 250 12.25 -24.96 -2.52
C MET A 250 12.76 -23.82 -3.40
N TYR A 251 12.00 -22.73 -3.52
CA TYR A 251 12.36 -21.59 -4.37
C TYR A 251 12.06 -20.23 -3.71
N LYS A 252 12.98 -19.27 -3.88
CA LYS A 252 12.84 -17.88 -3.42
C LYS A 252 12.66 -16.91 -4.60
N ALA A 253 11.42 -16.54 -4.92
CA ALA A 253 11.16 -15.60 -6.01
C ALA A 253 11.67 -14.17 -5.68
N ALA A 254 11.50 -13.73 -4.44
CA ALA A 254 11.75 -12.35 -4.01
C ALA A 254 12.94 -12.15 -3.06
N GLY A 255 13.61 -13.23 -2.62
CA GLY A 255 14.71 -13.16 -1.65
C GLY A 255 14.24 -13.04 -0.20
N ASP A 256 15.14 -12.61 0.69
CA ASP A 256 14.88 -12.46 2.13
C ASP A 256 14.02 -11.20 2.37
N PRO A 257 12.85 -11.32 3.03
CA PRO A 257 11.90 -10.23 3.20
C PRO A 257 12.42 -9.03 4.00
N TYR A 258 13.52 -9.18 4.74
CA TYR A 258 14.17 -8.10 5.51
C TYR A 258 15.37 -7.47 4.79
N LYS A 259 15.79 -8.04 3.66
CA LYS A 259 16.99 -7.60 2.94
C LYS A 259 16.64 -6.83 1.67
N LYS A 260 17.58 -5.99 1.26
CA LYS A 260 17.52 -5.34 -0.05
C LYS A 260 17.84 -6.36 -1.13
N THR A 261 17.25 -6.16 -2.30
CA THR A 261 17.61 -6.98 -3.46
C THR A 261 19.09 -6.82 -3.76
N GLY A 262 19.81 -7.93 -3.85
CA GLY A 262 21.26 -7.94 -4.11
C GLY A 262 22.13 -7.67 -2.87
N GLU A 263 21.53 -7.46 -1.69
CA GLU A 263 22.28 -7.45 -0.44
C GLU A 263 22.87 -8.83 -0.15
N ALA A 264 24.00 -8.87 0.56
CA ALA A 264 24.62 -10.12 0.98
C ALA A 264 23.60 -11.02 1.70
N ASN A 265 23.46 -12.27 1.25
CA ASN A 265 22.53 -13.27 1.76
C ASN A 265 21.03 -12.99 1.53
N ASP A 266 20.64 -12.10 0.60
CA ASP A 266 19.25 -11.97 0.15
C ASP A 266 18.72 -13.27 -0.50
N GLN A 267 19.58 -14.04 -1.15
CA GLN A 267 19.23 -15.36 -1.73
C GLN A 267 18.06 -15.31 -2.72
N ARG A 268 17.78 -14.17 -3.35
CA ARG A 268 16.81 -14.07 -4.44
C ARG A 268 17.17 -15.03 -5.57
N GLY A 269 16.17 -15.73 -6.08
CA GLY A 269 16.32 -16.73 -7.13
C GLY A 269 16.89 -18.07 -6.64
N ARG A 270 17.24 -18.21 -5.36
CA ARG A 270 17.77 -19.47 -4.83
C ARG A 270 16.75 -20.59 -4.99
N PHE A 271 17.19 -21.66 -5.64
CA PHE A 271 16.44 -22.88 -5.89
C PHE A 271 17.22 -24.06 -5.33
N VAL A 272 16.57 -24.88 -4.51
CA VAL A 272 17.22 -26.00 -3.83
C VAL A 272 16.36 -27.24 -3.96
N ILE A 273 16.98 -28.39 -4.22
CA ILE A 273 16.36 -29.71 -4.02
C ILE A 273 17.10 -30.41 -2.87
N GLN A 274 16.35 -30.87 -1.88
CA GLN A 274 16.89 -31.57 -0.71
C GLN A 274 16.26 -32.95 -0.58
N SER A 275 17.05 -33.96 -0.19
CA SER A 275 16.50 -35.15 0.44
C SER A 275 15.98 -34.77 1.84
N ILE A 276 14.89 -35.38 2.30
CA ILE A 276 14.29 -35.06 3.61
C ILE A 276 14.52 -36.16 4.64
N ASN A 277 14.64 -35.77 5.91
CA ASN A 277 14.74 -36.62 7.09
C ASN A 277 13.36 -36.96 7.69
N ALA A 278 13.33 -37.75 8.77
CA ALA A 278 12.07 -38.26 9.36
C ALA A 278 11.26 -37.16 10.04
N ASP A 279 11.96 -36.13 10.52
CA ASP A 279 11.38 -34.94 11.11
C ASP A 279 10.66 -34.04 10.10
N GLY A 280 10.75 -34.31 8.79
CA GLY A 280 10.17 -33.52 7.70
C GLY A 280 10.83 -32.15 7.46
N VAL A 281 11.59 -31.63 8.44
CA VAL A 281 12.18 -30.29 8.41
C VAL A 281 13.68 -30.29 8.11
N SER A 282 14.43 -31.35 8.45
CA SER A 282 15.86 -31.45 8.10
C SER A 282 16.07 -32.27 6.82
N GLY A 283 17.24 -32.09 6.21
CA GLY A 283 17.54 -32.68 4.91
C GLY A 283 18.95 -32.35 4.41
N GLN A 284 19.33 -32.95 3.28
CA GLN A 284 20.61 -32.71 2.61
C GLN A 284 20.38 -32.15 1.21
N ASN A 285 21.10 -31.09 0.84
CA ASN A 285 21.06 -30.54 -0.52
C ASN A 285 21.59 -31.59 -1.50
N VAL A 286 20.74 -31.97 -2.45
CA VAL A 286 21.17 -32.72 -3.65
C VAL A 286 21.37 -31.79 -4.84
N TYR A 287 20.80 -30.59 -4.77
CA TYR A 287 20.97 -29.55 -5.77
C TYR A 287 20.75 -28.15 -5.13
N ASP A 288 21.56 -27.16 -5.50
CA ASP A 288 21.45 -25.77 -5.03
C ASP A 288 21.97 -24.84 -6.15
N GLU A 289 21.09 -24.00 -6.69
CA GLU A 289 21.43 -23.04 -7.75
C GLU A 289 20.77 -21.67 -7.47
N THR A 290 21.26 -20.63 -8.14
CA THR A 290 20.60 -19.32 -8.16
C THR A 290 20.06 -19.05 -9.57
N LEU A 291 18.74 -18.94 -9.70
CA LEU A 291 18.03 -18.72 -10.95
C LEU A 291 17.81 -17.21 -11.21
N VAL A 292 18.23 -16.75 -12.39
CA VAL A 292 18.07 -15.34 -12.80
C VAL A 292 16.71 -15.06 -13.45
N GLU A 293 16.10 -16.08 -14.05
CA GLU A 293 14.92 -15.99 -14.94
C GLU A 293 13.61 -15.58 -14.25
N GLY A 294 13.55 -15.50 -12.91
CA GLY A 294 12.38 -15.03 -12.14
C GLY A 294 11.11 -15.85 -12.38
N PHE A 295 10.88 -16.90 -11.58
CA PHE A 295 9.73 -17.79 -11.75
C PHE A 295 8.59 -17.48 -10.79
N THR A 296 7.35 -17.77 -11.20
CA THR A 296 6.16 -17.60 -10.35
C THR A 296 5.81 -18.89 -9.60
N SER A 297 6.02 -20.05 -10.24
CA SER A 297 5.78 -21.36 -9.63
C SER A 297 6.83 -22.37 -10.07
N VAL A 298 7.21 -23.25 -9.14
CA VAL A 298 8.15 -24.34 -9.40
C VAL A 298 7.58 -25.61 -8.75
N ARG A 299 7.37 -26.69 -9.51
CA ARG A 299 6.73 -27.92 -9.01
C ARG A 299 7.40 -29.17 -9.58
N PHE A 300 7.36 -30.28 -8.83
CA PHE A 300 7.71 -31.57 -9.38
C PHE A 300 6.65 -32.00 -10.40
N VAL A 301 7.09 -32.64 -11.47
CA VAL A 301 6.20 -33.16 -12.51
C VAL A 301 6.65 -34.57 -12.90
N THR A 302 5.68 -35.44 -13.15
CA THR A 302 5.93 -36.71 -13.85
C THR A 302 5.72 -36.46 -15.33
N TYR A 303 6.62 -36.95 -16.17
CA TYR A 303 6.46 -36.97 -17.62
C TYR A 303 6.94 -38.32 -18.16
N PHE A 304 6.63 -38.64 -19.41
CA PHE A 304 6.93 -39.95 -19.98
C PHE A 304 7.81 -39.82 -21.23
N GLU A 305 8.85 -40.65 -21.30
CA GLU A 305 9.68 -40.85 -22.49
C GLU A 305 9.44 -42.27 -22.99
N GLY A 306 8.57 -42.41 -24.00
CA GLY A 306 8.04 -43.72 -24.39
C GLY A 306 7.18 -44.31 -23.26
N GLN A 307 7.52 -45.51 -22.78
CA GLN A 307 6.82 -46.18 -21.68
C GLN A 307 7.45 -45.91 -20.30
N LEU A 308 8.55 -45.14 -20.26
CA LEU A 308 9.29 -44.89 -19.02
C LEU A 308 8.81 -43.60 -18.36
N SER A 309 8.33 -43.70 -17.12
CA SER A 309 8.05 -42.52 -16.30
C SER A 309 9.35 -41.86 -15.84
N LYS A 310 9.45 -40.55 -16.06
CA LYS A 310 10.55 -39.69 -15.62
C LYS A 310 10.03 -38.66 -14.63
N ILE A 311 10.94 -38.13 -13.83
CA ILE A 311 10.66 -37.03 -12.90
C ILE A 311 11.36 -35.79 -13.44
N GLY A 312 10.65 -34.66 -13.40
CA GLY A 312 11.18 -33.36 -13.75
C GLY A 312 10.74 -32.31 -12.77
N VAL A 313 11.23 -31.10 -12.98
CA VAL A 313 10.81 -29.89 -12.30
C VAL A 313 10.27 -28.93 -13.35
N LEU A 314 9.00 -28.56 -13.19
CA LEU A 314 8.31 -27.54 -13.98
C LEU A 314 8.63 -26.17 -13.38
N PHE A 315 9.14 -25.26 -14.21
CA PHE A 315 9.31 -23.85 -13.89
C PHE A 315 8.34 -23.02 -14.72
N PHE A 316 7.51 -22.20 -14.10
CA PHE A 316 6.46 -21.44 -14.76
C PHE A 316 6.57 -19.94 -14.54
N LYS A 317 6.41 -19.16 -15.62
CA LYS A 317 6.31 -17.71 -15.63
C LYS A 317 4.90 -17.29 -16.01
N ARG A 318 4.16 -16.74 -15.05
CA ARG A 318 2.74 -16.38 -15.19
C ARG A 318 2.49 -15.22 -16.15
N ASP A 319 3.37 -14.23 -16.14
CA ASP A 319 3.27 -12.98 -16.88
C ASP A 319 3.48 -13.17 -18.40
N VAL A 320 4.49 -13.96 -18.77
CA VAL A 320 4.82 -14.25 -20.17
C VAL A 320 4.22 -15.58 -20.67
N ARG A 321 3.50 -16.32 -19.81
CA ARG A 321 2.87 -17.62 -20.10
C ARG A 321 3.86 -18.62 -20.70
N GLN A 322 5.06 -18.64 -20.14
CA GLN A 322 6.13 -19.54 -20.54
C GLN A 322 6.41 -20.55 -19.43
N PHE A 323 6.86 -21.73 -19.84
CA PHE A 323 7.30 -22.76 -18.91
C PHE A 323 8.55 -23.46 -19.43
N VAL A 324 9.28 -24.12 -18.55
CA VAL A 324 10.35 -25.05 -18.92
C VAL A 324 10.34 -26.22 -17.95
N ILE A 325 10.62 -27.43 -18.46
CA ILE A 325 10.77 -28.62 -17.64
C ILE A 325 12.21 -29.08 -17.70
N ARG A 326 12.81 -29.25 -16.52
CA ARG A 326 14.17 -29.77 -16.36
C ARG A 326 14.07 -31.18 -15.80
N ALA A 327 14.72 -32.15 -16.45
CA ALA A 327 14.78 -33.52 -15.95
C ALA A 327 15.47 -33.55 -14.58
N PHE A 328 14.92 -34.30 -13.62
CA PHE A 328 15.51 -34.47 -12.30
C PHE A 328 15.86 -35.94 -12.09
N ASP A 329 17.11 -36.17 -11.73
CA ASP A 329 17.62 -37.47 -11.30
C ASP A 329 18.24 -37.32 -9.91
N PRO A 330 17.85 -38.13 -8.91
CA PRO A 330 18.39 -38.03 -7.56
C PRO A 330 19.92 -38.19 -7.43
N GLN A 331 20.59 -38.82 -8.41
CA GLN A 331 22.02 -39.02 -8.43
C GLN A 331 22.74 -37.94 -9.24
N SER A 332 22.22 -37.54 -10.41
CA SER A 332 22.86 -36.55 -11.27
C SER A 332 22.34 -35.11 -11.12
N GLY A 333 21.32 -34.89 -10.27
CA GLY A 333 20.75 -33.58 -10.00
C GLY A 333 19.75 -33.11 -11.06
N LEU A 334 19.68 -31.80 -11.27
CA LEU A 334 18.75 -31.17 -12.21
C LEU A 334 19.43 -30.88 -13.57
N GLY A 335 18.81 -31.32 -14.67
CA GLY A 335 19.29 -31.05 -16.03
C GLY A 335 19.28 -29.56 -16.39
N ALA A 336 19.82 -29.16 -17.54
CA ALA A 336 19.89 -27.75 -17.96
C ALA A 336 18.51 -27.13 -18.29
N ILE A 337 18.39 -25.80 -18.18
CA ILE A 337 17.29 -25.04 -18.78
C ILE A 337 17.40 -25.19 -20.31
N LYS A 338 16.35 -25.70 -20.93
CA LYS A 338 16.21 -25.78 -22.40
C LYS A 338 15.34 -24.62 -22.89
N ASP A 339 14.96 -24.63 -24.16
CA ASP A 339 14.04 -23.66 -24.75
C ASP A 339 12.74 -23.57 -23.94
N PHE A 340 12.32 -22.33 -23.69
CA PHE A 340 11.05 -22.06 -23.05
C PHE A 340 9.90 -22.50 -23.95
N GLY A 341 9.00 -23.30 -23.39
CA GLY A 341 7.75 -23.60 -24.02
C GLY A 341 6.75 -22.47 -23.88
N ALA A 342 5.91 -22.28 -24.90
CA ALA A 342 4.78 -21.36 -24.86
C ALA A 342 3.47 -22.08 -24.56
N ILE A 343 2.56 -21.42 -23.86
CA ILE A 343 1.20 -21.93 -23.61
C ILE A 343 0.23 -21.19 -24.53
N GLN A 344 -0.46 -21.97 -25.37
CA GLN A 344 -1.36 -21.46 -26.40
C GLN A 344 -2.74 -22.11 -26.32
N ILE A 345 -3.76 -21.34 -26.65
CA ILE A 345 -5.15 -21.80 -26.81
C ILE A 345 -5.51 -21.62 -28.29
N ASN A 346 -5.70 -22.73 -29.02
CA ASN A 346 -6.10 -22.69 -30.44
C ASN A 346 -5.25 -21.75 -31.32
N GLY A 347 -3.93 -21.71 -31.09
CA GLY A 347 -3.00 -20.82 -31.79
C GLY A 347 -2.95 -19.37 -31.30
N ALA A 348 -3.77 -19.01 -30.31
CA ALA A 348 -3.74 -17.72 -29.61
C ALA A 348 -3.01 -17.80 -28.26
N THR A 349 -2.59 -16.65 -27.74
CA THR A 349 -1.95 -16.54 -26.42
C THR A 349 -2.91 -16.97 -25.31
N ALA A 350 -2.48 -17.90 -24.46
CA ALA A 350 -3.28 -18.38 -23.34
C ALA A 350 -3.58 -17.26 -22.29
N PRO A 351 -4.67 -17.39 -21.52
CA PRO A 351 -4.95 -16.51 -20.41
C PRO A 351 -3.87 -16.69 -19.32
N PRO A 352 -3.77 -15.72 -18.42
CA PRO A 352 -2.87 -15.80 -17.29
C PRO A 352 -3.32 -16.77 -16.20
N TYR A 353 -2.53 -17.82 -15.95
CA TYR A 353 -2.85 -18.81 -14.91
C TYR A 353 -2.22 -18.46 -13.56
N VAL A 354 -3.03 -18.48 -12.49
CA VAL A 354 -2.61 -18.18 -11.12
C VAL A 354 -2.20 -19.41 -10.33
N ASP A 355 -2.70 -20.60 -10.68
CA ASP A 355 -2.32 -21.88 -10.06
C ASP A 355 -2.22 -22.97 -11.13
N ILE A 356 -1.34 -23.93 -10.86
CA ILE A 356 -1.01 -25.03 -11.78
C ILE A 356 -0.87 -26.29 -10.96
N GLU A 357 -1.50 -27.36 -11.44
CA GLU A 357 -1.45 -28.69 -10.85
C GLU A 357 -1.03 -29.73 -11.91
N PRO A 358 0.16 -30.34 -11.79
CA PRO A 358 0.57 -31.45 -12.64
C PRO A 358 -0.10 -32.76 -12.20
N TYR A 359 -0.57 -33.55 -13.17
CA TYR A 359 -1.18 -34.86 -12.90
C TYR A 359 -1.01 -35.83 -14.06
N THR A 360 -1.38 -37.10 -13.87
CA THR A 360 -1.27 -38.13 -14.91
C THR A 360 -2.59 -38.86 -15.13
N ILE A 361 -2.79 -39.38 -16.34
CA ILE A 361 -3.81 -40.37 -16.69
C ILE A 361 -3.11 -41.44 -17.53
N GLY A 362 -3.10 -42.70 -17.07
CA GLY A 362 -2.31 -43.74 -17.72
C GLY A 362 -0.83 -43.37 -17.79
N THR A 363 -0.27 -43.37 -19.00
CA THR A 363 1.12 -42.99 -19.32
C THR A 363 1.24 -41.57 -19.88
N ASN A 364 0.22 -40.73 -19.71
CA ASN A 364 0.21 -39.36 -20.16
C ASN A 364 0.26 -38.40 -18.97
N SER A 365 0.85 -37.23 -19.18
CA SER A 365 1.03 -36.20 -18.17
C SER A 365 0.35 -34.91 -18.60
N TYR A 366 -0.20 -34.18 -17.65
CA TYR A 366 -1.04 -33.03 -17.90
C TYR A 366 -0.78 -31.93 -16.88
N LEU A 367 -1.10 -30.71 -17.27
CA LEU A 367 -1.17 -29.55 -16.38
C LEU A 367 -2.62 -29.07 -16.34
N ALA A 368 -3.25 -29.10 -15.17
CA ALA A 368 -4.46 -28.35 -14.92
C ALA A 368 -4.05 -26.93 -14.50
N MET A 369 -4.55 -25.92 -15.19
CA MET A 369 -4.17 -24.53 -15.00
C MET A 369 -5.43 -23.67 -14.82
N LEU A 370 -5.37 -22.75 -13.87
CA LEU A 370 -6.52 -21.95 -13.45
C LEU A 370 -6.21 -20.46 -13.54
N SER A 371 -7.01 -19.67 -14.26
CA SER A 371 -6.93 -18.21 -14.22
C SER A 371 -7.86 -17.66 -13.13
N ASP A 372 -7.49 -16.55 -12.51
CA ASP A 372 -8.35 -15.87 -11.53
C ASP A 372 -8.97 -14.64 -12.18
N ASP A 373 -10.29 -14.68 -12.35
CA ASP A 373 -11.11 -13.56 -12.83
C ASP A 373 -10.69 -12.95 -14.18
N ASN A 374 -9.93 -13.70 -15.00
CA ASN A 374 -9.32 -13.21 -16.25
C ASN A 374 -8.52 -11.89 -16.10
N SER A 375 -8.11 -11.58 -14.87
CA SER A 375 -7.31 -10.41 -14.55
C SER A 375 -5.90 -10.55 -15.15
N LYS A 376 -5.36 -9.46 -15.72
CA LYS A 376 -3.95 -9.48 -16.19
C LYS A 376 -3.04 -9.71 -14.97
N PRO A 377 -2.06 -10.63 -15.03
CA PRO A 377 -1.14 -10.86 -13.92
C PRO A 377 -0.42 -9.60 -13.60
N PHE A 378 -0.28 -9.35 -12.31
CA PHE A 378 0.81 -8.54 -11.86
C PHE A 378 2.11 -9.27 -12.16
N ALA A 379 2.94 -8.71 -13.04
CA ALA A 379 4.20 -9.33 -13.42
C ALA A 379 5.15 -9.38 -12.21
N PRO A 380 5.88 -10.48 -11.95
CA PRO A 380 6.88 -10.51 -10.89
C PRO A 380 7.91 -9.39 -11.02
N ALA A 381 8.31 -9.06 -12.26
CA ALA A 381 9.18 -7.93 -12.55
C ALA A 381 8.55 -6.58 -12.16
N ALA A 382 7.25 -6.38 -12.42
CA ALA A 382 6.55 -5.16 -12.00
C ALA A 382 6.44 -5.08 -10.47
N ALA A 383 6.13 -6.20 -9.79
CA ALA A 383 6.05 -6.22 -8.32
C ALA A 383 7.39 -5.90 -7.69
N GLU A 384 8.46 -6.46 -8.26
CA GLU A 384 9.83 -6.16 -7.87
C GLU A 384 10.19 -4.69 -8.14
N THR A 385 9.86 -4.16 -9.33
CA THR A 385 10.07 -2.75 -9.66
C THR A 385 9.37 -1.85 -8.66
N MET A 386 8.10 -2.11 -8.33
CA MET A 386 7.39 -1.35 -7.30
C MET A 386 8.13 -1.40 -5.97
N GLY A 387 8.49 -2.60 -5.50
CA GLY A 387 9.17 -2.77 -4.23
C GLY A 387 10.56 -2.12 -4.17
N LEU A 388 11.34 -2.19 -5.26
CA LEU A 388 12.61 -1.50 -5.41
C LEU A 388 12.43 0.00 -5.40
N THR A 389 11.47 0.53 -6.15
CA THR A 389 11.13 1.96 -6.13
C THR A 389 10.73 2.40 -4.73
N MET A 390 9.91 1.60 -4.02
CA MET A 390 9.56 1.87 -2.62
C MET A 390 10.78 1.91 -1.71
N HIS A 391 11.65 0.92 -1.85
CA HIS A 391 12.84 0.79 -1.05
C HIS A 391 13.79 1.98 -1.24
N GLU A 392 14.13 2.28 -2.49
CA GLU A 392 15.08 3.35 -2.84
C GLU A 392 14.58 4.73 -2.42
N GLY A 393 13.26 4.97 -2.44
CA GLY A 393 12.72 6.26 -2.03
C GLY A 393 12.60 6.44 -0.51
N LEU A 394 12.63 5.35 0.28
CA LEU A 394 12.42 5.39 1.73
C LEU A 394 13.65 5.06 2.57
N LYS A 395 14.61 4.28 2.07
CA LYS A 395 15.76 3.75 2.84
C LYS A 395 16.58 4.80 3.62
N ASP A 396 16.66 6.03 3.10
CA ASP A 396 17.42 7.15 3.69
C ASP A 396 16.48 8.25 4.22
N LYS A 397 15.16 8.02 4.19
CA LYS A 397 14.13 9.00 4.55
C LYS A 397 13.19 8.51 5.64
N ALA A 398 13.21 7.21 5.95
CA ALA A 398 12.42 6.59 6.99
C ALA A 398 13.30 5.66 7.84
N VAL A 399 13.00 5.59 9.13
CA VAL A 399 13.63 4.65 10.04
C VAL A 399 13.12 3.23 9.78
N GLY A 400 11.83 3.06 9.53
CA GLY A 400 11.25 1.77 9.17
C GLY A 400 9.97 1.87 8.34
N TYR A 401 9.74 0.86 7.51
CA TYR A 401 8.54 0.75 6.67
C TYR A 401 8.22 -0.69 6.27
N GLN A 402 6.98 -0.89 5.86
CA GLN A 402 6.41 -2.15 5.40
C GLN A 402 5.66 -1.92 4.10
N PHE A 403 5.81 -2.82 3.13
CA PHE A 403 5.10 -2.76 1.86
C PHE A 403 4.61 -4.16 1.47
N MET A 404 3.33 -4.28 1.13
CA MET A 404 2.71 -5.52 0.67
C MET A 404 1.86 -5.31 -0.58
N LEU A 405 1.91 -6.27 -1.50
CA LEU A 405 1.02 -6.39 -2.64
C LEU A 405 0.35 -7.76 -2.61
N ALA A 406 -0.97 -7.77 -2.78
CA ALA A 406 -1.72 -8.98 -3.04
C ALA A 406 -2.49 -8.86 -4.34
N GLN A 407 -2.44 -9.89 -5.18
CA GLN A 407 -3.33 -10.02 -6.33
C GLN A 407 -4.30 -11.15 -6.06
N SER A 408 -5.58 -10.85 -6.16
CA SER A 408 -6.68 -11.80 -5.93
C SER A 408 -6.58 -12.52 -4.57
N GLY A 409 -6.26 -11.74 -3.53
CA GLY A 409 -6.09 -12.23 -2.16
C GLY A 409 -4.79 -13.03 -1.91
N ARG A 410 -3.95 -13.23 -2.93
CA ARG A 410 -2.64 -13.88 -2.79
C ARG A 410 -1.55 -12.83 -2.66
N ILE A 411 -0.76 -12.91 -1.59
CA ILE A 411 0.41 -12.05 -1.42
C ILE A 411 1.42 -12.42 -2.51
N ILE A 412 1.66 -11.48 -3.42
CA ILE A 412 2.62 -11.62 -4.53
C ILE A 412 3.93 -10.87 -4.26
N TYR A 413 3.91 -9.94 -3.30
CA TYR A 413 5.07 -9.22 -2.83
C TYR A 413 4.88 -8.81 -1.38
N SER A 414 5.91 -8.92 -0.56
CA SER A 414 5.92 -8.26 0.74
C SER A 414 7.33 -8.09 1.27
N ARG A 415 7.62 -6.90 1.80
CA ARG A 415 8.90 -6.55 2.43
C ARG A 415 8.69 -5.61 3.60
N ALA A 416 9.62 -5.70 4.55
CA ALA A 416 9.77 -4.72 5.60
C ALA A 416 11.25 -4.33 5.70
N HIS A 417 11.52 -3.07 6.02
CA HIS A 417 12.87 -2.56 6.11
C HIS A 417 13.04 -1.61 7.28
N GLY A 418 14.24 -1.59 7.82
CA GLY A 418 14.65 -0.71 8.90
C GLY A 418 14.15 -1.14 10.27
N MET A 419 13.93 -0.17 11.16
CA MET A 419 13.63 -0.40 12.57
C MET A 419 12.21 0.04 12.92
N ALA A 420 11.52 -0.78 13.70
CA ALA A 420 10.27 -0.43 14.37
C ALA A 420 10.52 0.51 15.55
N LYS A 421 11.65 0.34 16.22
CA LYS A 421 12.12 1.14 17.35
C LYS A 421 13.65 1.13 17.38
N LEU A 422 14.26 2.28 17.63
CA LEU A 422 15.68 2.43 17.90
C LEU A 422 15.92 2.24 19.41
N GLY A 423 17.01 1.55 19.76
CA GLY A 423 17.40 1.34 21.16
C GLY A 423 18.15 2.53 21.75
N ASP A 424 18.63 2.35 22.99
CA ASP A 424 19.44 3.32 23.75
C ASP A 424 18.75 4.67 24.00
N ASP A 425 17.43 4.66 24.14
CA ASP A 425 16.61 5.80 24.55
C ASP A 425 16.80 6.10 26.04
N PRO A 426 17.38 7.25 26.42
CA PRO A 426 17.63 7.61 27.80
C PRO A 426 16.34 7.81 28.61
N ASN A 427 15.18 7.85 27.96
CA ASN A 427 13.88 7.94 28.62
C ASN A 427 13.29 6.56 29.00
N TYR A 428 13.92 5.44 28.64
CA TYR A 428 13.40 4.09 28.89
C TYR A 428 14.29 3.27 29.84
N THR A 429 13.67 2.65 30.86
CA THR A 429 14.37 1.83 31.87
C THR A 429 14.60 0.41 31.36
N LYS A 430 15.83 0.16 30.88
CA LYS A 430 16.61 -1.08 30.69
C LYS A 430 16.01 -2.38 30.08
N ASP A 431 14.70 -2.64 30.12
CA ASP A 431 14.08 -3.80 29.43
C ASP A 431 13.29 -3.36 28.18
N ASP A 432 12.67 -2.18 28.19
CA ASP A 432 11.98 -1.58 27.04
C ASP A 432 12.93 -0.84 26.08
N ASN A 433 14.24 -0.87 26.32
CA ASN A 433 15.21 -0.03 25.57
C ASN A 433 15.92 -0.77 24.42
N GLU A 434 15.45 -1.96 24.07
CA GLU A 434 15.99 -2.73 22.97
C GLU A 434 15.56 -2.17 21.61
N ALA A 435 16.41 -2.34 20.60
CA ALA A 435 16.08 -1.98 19.23
C ALA A 435 15.24 -3.10 18.60
N HIS A 436 14.12 -2.75 17.96
CA HIS A 436 13.23 -3.72 17.32
C HIS A 436 13.25 -3.53 15.80
N ALA A 437 13.48 -4.62 15.06
CA ALA A 437 13.45 -4.60 13.61
C ALA A 437 12.01 -4.39 13.08
N MET A 438 11.88 -3.64 11.99
CA MET A 438 10.60 -3.51 11.30
C MET A 438 10.27 -4.82 10.59
N THR A 439 9.08 -5.36 10.84
CA THR A 439 8.55 -6.57 10.20
C THR A 439 7.22 -6.26 9.51
N SER A 440 6.76 -7.09 8.58
CA SER A 440 5.41 -6.96 8.00
C SER A 440 4.26 -7.25 9.00
N ARG A 441 4.62 -7.66 10.23
CA ARG A 441 3.70 -7.92 11.36
C ARG A 441 3.76 -6.86 12.45
N THR A 442 4.72 -5.94 12.36
CA THR A 442 4.85 -4.84 13.31
C THR A 442 3.59 -3.98 13.17
N ARG A 443 2.83 -3.81 14.24
CA ARG A 443 1.62 -2.98 14.20
C ARG A 443 2.01 -1.51 14.29
N LEU A 444 1.63 -0.74 13.28
CA LEU A 444 1.85 0.70 13.27
C LEU A 444 0.50 1.41 13.37
N ASP A 445 0.47 2.57 14.02
CA ASP A 445 -0.65 3.49 13.97
C ASP A 445 -0.92 3.83 12.50
N LEU A 446 -2.16 3.56 12.09
CA LEU A 446 -2.65 3.69 10.73
C LEU A 446 -3.02 5.14 10.36
N GLY A 447 -2.93 6.08 11.30
CA GLY A 447 -3.49 7.41 11.18
C GLY A 447 -4.92 7.31 10.67
N SER A 448 -5.26 8.10 9.66
CA SER A 448 -6.61 8.13 9.09
C SER A 448 -7.04 6.89 8.29
N VAL A 449 -6.16 5.91 8.03
CA VAL A 449 -6.58 4.59 7.52
C VAL A 449 -7.51 3.87 8.53
N SER A 450 -7.41 4.25 9.81
CA SER A 450 -8.37 3.94 10.90
C SER A 450 -9.85 4.08 10.52
N LYS A 451 -10.18 5.05 9.65
CA LYS A 451 -11.57 5.32 9.24
C LYS A 451 -12.18 4.14 8.50
N LEU A 452 -11.38 3.32 7.80
CA LEU A 452 -11.86 2.13 7.11
C LEU A 452 -12.34 1.06 8.10
N ILE A 453 -11.63 0.89 9.21
CA ILE A 453 -11.98 -0.05 10.28
C ILE A 453 -13.29 0.38 10.93
N THR A 454 -13.38 1.65 11.36
CA THR A 454 -14.60 2.20 11.98
C THR A 454 -15.79 2.14 11.03
N THR A 455 -15.61 2.51 9.75
CA THR A 455 -16.66 2.44 8.73
C THR A 455 -17.11 1.00 8.51
N THR A 456 -16.19 0.04 8.46
CA THR A 456 -16.53 -1.39 8.34
C THR A 456 -17.34 -1.86 9.54
N THR A 457 -17.00 -1.44 10.76
CA THR A 457 -17.78 -1.77 11.95
C THR A 457 -19.20 -1.20 11.88
N VAL A 458 -19.37 0.06 11.44
CA VAL A 458 -20.71 0.64 11.21
C VAL A 458 -21.48 -0.17 10.17
N LEU A 459 -20.86 -0.46 9.02
CA LEU A 459 -21.50 -1.23 7.95
C LEU A 459 -21.81 -2.67 8.38
N LYS A 460 -21.01 -3.27 9.26
CA LYS A 460 -21.29 -4.59 9.83
C LYS A 460 -22.57 -4.57 10.68
N LEU A 461 -22.80 -3.51 11.45
CA LEU A 461 -24.05 -3.32 12.19
C LEU A 461 -25.24 -3.12 11.24
N VAL A 462 -25.04 -2.43 10.12
CA VAL A 462 -26.03 -2.30 9.05
C VAL A 462 -26.35 -3.66 8.43
N SER A 463 -25.34 -4.46 8.09
CA SER A 463 -25.52 -5.83 7.58
C SER A 463 -26.25 -6.75 8.57
N GLN A 464 -26.18 -6.47 9.88
CA GLN A 464 -26.92 -7.19 10.92
C GLN A 464 -28.34 -6.66 11.14
N GLY A 465 -28.76 -5.61 10.43
CA GLY A 465 -30.06 -4.96 10.60
C GLY A 465 -30.21 -4.17 11.90
N LYS A 466 -29.12 -3.90 12.62
CA LYS A 466 -29.12 -3.13 13.88
C LYS A 466 -29.11 -1.62 13.66
N LEU A 467 -28.78 -1.19 12.45
CA LEU A 467 -28.62 0.20 12.06
C LEU A 467 -29.00 0.35 10.58
N SER A 468 -29.53 1.50 10.20
CA SER A 468 -29.63 1.90 8.79
C SER A 468 -28.69 3.06 8.51
N LEU A 469 -28.08 3.06 7.31
CA LEU A 469 -27.29 4.20 6.83
C LEU A 469 -28.13 5.48 6.71
N ASN A 470 -29.45 5.36 6.58
CA ASN A 470 -30.37 6.49 6.45
C ASN A 470 -30.93 6.96 7.80
N ASP A 471 -30.59 6.30 8.90
CA ASP A 471 -31.00 6.74 10.23
C ASP A 471 -30.42 8.12 10.53
N LYS A 472 -31.19 8.93 11.24
CA LYS A 472 -30.72 10.25 11.67
C LYS A 472 -29.67 10.09 12.74
N ILE A 473 -28.65 10.95 12.72
CA ILE A 473 -27.58 10.93 13.72
C ILE A 473 -28.19 11.09 15.13
N ALA A 474 -29.19 11.98 15.26
CA ALA A 474 -29.90 12.26 16.51
C ALA A 474 -30.59 11.03 17.16
N ASP A 475 -30.92 9.99 16.38
CA ASP A 475 -31.55 8.77 16.90
C ASP A 475 -30.55 7.86 17.64
N HIS A 476 -29.25 8.05 17.38
CA HIS A 476 -28.17 7.14 17.78
C HIS A 476 -27.13 7.79 18.70
N ILE A 477 -27.43 8.95 19.27
CA ILE A 477 -26.56 9.63 20.23
C ILE A 477 -27.37 10.07 21.46
N ASP A 478 -26.71 10.24 22.61
CA ASP A 478 -27.38 10.80 23.79
C ASP A 478 -27.60 12.30 23.58
N ASN A 479 -28.87 12.71 23.58
CA ASN A 479 -29.35 14.04 23.22
C ASN A 479 -29.78 14.87 24.44
N THR A 480 -29.47 14.45 25.67
CA THR A 480 -29.91 15.16 26.88
C THR A 480 -28.81 15.96 27.62
N PRO A 481 -29.04 17.23 28.01
CA PRO A 481 -30.02 18.20 27.51
C PRO A 481 -29.33 19.12 26.50
N LEU A 482 -29.08 18.63 25.30
CA LEU A 482 -29.05 19.51 24.15
C LEU A 482 -30.39 19.33 23.48
N GLN A 483 -31.35 20.16 23.88
CA GLN A 483 -32.47 20.48 23.00
C GLN A 483 -31.84 21.18 21.80
N TYR A 484 -31.30 20.38 20.87
CA TYR A 484 -30.98 20.84 19.56
C TYR A 484 -32.25 21.50 19.03
N GLU A 485 -32.16 22.77 18.65
CA GLU A 485 -33.24 23.48 17.97
C GLU A 485 -33.85 22.56 16.90
N ASP A 486 -35.13 22.67 16.62
CA ASP A 486 -35.79 21.80 15.62
C ASP A 486 -35.09 21.82 14.26
N ASP A 487 -34.37 22.90 13.96
CA ASP A 487 -33.59 23.09 12.74
C ASP A 487 -32.13 22.61 12.83
N SER A 488 -31.71 21.93 13.91
CA SER A 488 -30.33 21.43 14.02
C SER A 488 -29.99 20.42 12.92
N TRP A 489 -28.79 20.58 12.35
CA TRP A 489 -28.28 19.71 11.29
C TRP A 489 -28.19 18.24 11.72
N VAL A 490 -27.99 17.96 13.01
CA VAL A 490 -27.86 16.60 13.55
C VAL A 490 -29.19 15.81 13.45
N LYS A 491 -30.33 16.51 13.44
CA LYS A 491 -31.66 15.91 13.19
C LYS A 491 -31.90 15.62 11.71
N GLN A 492 -31.16 16.28 10.80
CA GLN A 492 -31.35 16.20 9.36
C GLN A 492 -30.37 15.23 8.70
N MET A 493 -29.10 15.26 9.12
CA MET A 493 -28.04 14.42 8.59
C MET A 493 -28.16 12.98 9.09
N THR A 494 -27.62 12.08 8.29
CA THR A 494 -27.70 10.64 8.47
C THR A 494 -26.36 10.03 8.86
N VAL A 495 -26.37 8.77 9.29
CA VAL A 495 -25.13 8.00 9.49
C VAL A 495 -24.29 7.94 8.21
N ARG A 496 -24.92 7.83 7.03
CA ARG A 496 -24.23 7.90 5.74
C ARG A 496 -23.43 9.20 5.56
N ASP A 497 -23.99 10.33 5.98
CA ASP A 497 -23.33 11.64 5.82
C ASP A 497 -22.06 11.74 6.67
N LEU A 498 -22.04 11.10 7.84
CA LEU A 498 -20.81 10.96 8.65
C LEU A 498 -19.74 10.18 7.90
N LEU A 499 -20.10 9.01 7.33
CA LEU A 499 -19.14 8.12 6.67
C LEU A 499 -18.61 8.67 5.35
N THR A 500 -19.38 9.50 4.66
CA THR A 500 -19.03 10.10 3.36
C THR A 500 -18.47 11.51 3.46
N HIS A 501 -18.33 12.04 4.69
CA HIS A 501 -17.88 13.41 4.95
C HIS A 501 -18.76 14.49 4.31
N THR A 502 -20.08 14.29 4.25
CA THR A 502 -21.06 15.21 3.65
C THR A 502 -21.98 15.86 4.69
N THR A 503 -21.55 15.94 5.95
CA THR A 503 -22.31 16.61 7.03
C THR A 503 -22.32 18.12 6.96
N GLY A 504 -21.60 18.73 6.01
CA GLY A 504 -21.47 20.19 5.93
C GLY A 504 -20.44 20.81 6.88
N MET A 505 -19.58 19.99 7.49
CA MET A 505 -18.55 20.42 8.45
C MET A 505 -17.16 20.46 7.79
N LYS A 506 -16.48 21.62 7.80
CA LYS A 506 -15.10 21.77 7.29
C LYS A 506 -14.03 21.25 8.26
N TYR A 507 -12.85 20.98 7.71
CA TYR A 507 -11.62 20.67 8.46
C TYR A 507 -11.14 21.88 9.30
N GLU A 508 -10.96 23.06 8.67
CA GLU A 508 -10.16 24.17 9.20
C GLU A 508 -10.86 25.15 10.18
N ALA A 509 -12.16 24.98 10.47
CA ALA A 509 -12.94 26.00 11.21
C ALA A 509 -12.89 25.87 12.75
N GLY A 510 -11.83 25.29 13.33
CA GLY A 510 -11.77 24.99 14.77
C GLY A 510 -12.68 23.84 15.21
N VAL A 511 -13.17 23.05 14.25
CA VAL A 511 -14.06 21.88 14.44
C VAL A 511 -13.37 20.56 14.04
N GLU A 512 -12.09 20.63 13.69
CA GLU A 512 -11.25 19.50 13.25
C GLU A 512 -11.25 18.35 14.27
N ASP A 513 -11.35 18.71 15.55
CA ASP A 513 -11.36 17.82 16.71
C ASP A 513 -12.40 18.27 17.76
N ALA A 514 -13.57 18.73 17.30
CA ALA A 514 -14.63 19.18 18.21
C ALA A 514 -15.24 18.05 19.06
N CYS A 515 -14.97 16.78 18.75
CA CYS A 515 -15.19 15.72 19.71
C CYS A 515 -14.06 15.72 20.74
N ALA A 516 -14.35 16.13 21.97
CA ALA A 516 -13.42 16.09 23.08
C ALA A 516 -13.06 14.63 23.43
N LYS A 517 -11.78 14.40 23.75
CA LYS A 517 -11.23 13.06 24.01
C LYS A 517 -10.56 13.09 25.38
N SER A 518 -10.79 12.06 26.19
CA SER A 518 -10.19 11.95 27.52
C SER A 518 -9.17 10.82 27.51
N ALA A 519 -7.88 11.15 27.59
CA ALA A 519 -6.82 10.15 27.74
C ALA A 519 -6.98 9.34 29.04
N ALA A 520 -7.42 9.97 30.14
CA ALA A 520 -7.60 9.32 31.43
C ALA A 520 -8.76 8.30 31.46
N THR A 521 -9.84 8.55 30.72
CA THR A 521 -11.03 7.67 30.74
C THR A 521 -11.24 6.88 29.46
N LEU A 522 -10.47 7.18 28.40
CA LEU A 522 -10.57 6.61 27.06
C LEU A 522 -11.97 6.78 26.41
N LYS A 523 -12.68 7.82 26.83
CA LYS A 523 -14.01 8.21 26.35
C LYS A 523 -13.90 9.35 25.35
N VAL A 524 -14.91 9.45 24.48
CA VAL A 524 -15.10 10.57 23.55
C VAL A 524 -16.46 11.24 23.79
N ASP A 525 -16.44 12.58 23.75
CA ASP A 525 -17.62 13.43 23.84
C ASP A 525 -17.74 14.31 22.59
N CYS A 526 -18.75 14.04 21.76
CA CYS A 526 -19.01 14.78 20.54
C CYS A 526 -20.05 15.91 20.71
N LYS A 527 -20.45 16.24 21.94
CA LYS A 527 -21.34 17.37 22.22
C LYS A 527 -20.90 18.69 21.57
N PRO A 528 -19.61 19.10 21.61
CA PRO A 528 -19.19 20.34 20.96
C PRO A 528 -19.30 20.26 19.43
N PHE A 529 -18.99 19.09 18.85
CA PHE A 529 -19.17 18.84 17.41
C PHE A 529 -20.64 18.95 16.98
N PHE A 530 -21.56 18.31 17.70
CA PHE A 530 -23.00 18.35 17.40
C PHE A 530 -23.64 19.73 17.62
N SER A 531 -23.00 20.59 18.40
CA SER A 531 -23.45 21.96 18.64
C SER A 531 -22.84 22.98 17.68
N SER A 532 -21.89 22.55 16.83
CA SER A 532 -21.18 23.45 15.91
C SER A 532 -22.04 23.72 14.67
N PRO A 533 -22.04 24.96 14.15
CA PRO A 533 -22.74 25.29 12.92
C PRO A 533 -22.03 24.64 11.71
N GLN A 534 -22.81 24.29 10.69
CA GLN A 534 -22.27 23.84 9.40
C GLN A 534 -21.52 24.99 8.71
N THR A 535 -20.36 24.68 8.15
CA THR A 535 -19.42 25.67 7.58
C THR A 535 -19.14 25.47 6.09
N VAL A 536 -19.63 24.38 5.50
CA VAL A 536 -19.66 24.15 4.05
C VAL A 536 -20.97 24.73 3.50
N ALA A 537 -20.90 25.38 2.34
CA ALA A 537 -22.10 25.85 1.65
C ALA A 537 -22.97 24.67 1.18
N LEU A 538 -24.28 24.79 1.33
CA LEU A 538 -25.23 23.80 0.83
C LEU A 538 -25.23 23.83 -0.71
N GLY A 539 -24.95 22.68 -1.33
CA GLY A 539 -25.02 22.47 -2.77
C GLY A 539 -26.41 22.12 -3.26
N ALA A 540 -26.55 21.94 -4.57
CA ALA A 540 -27.85 21.66 -5.21
C ALA A 540 -28.51 20.36 -4.74
N ASN A 541 -27.70 19.35 -4.37
CA ASN A 541 -28.17 18.03 -3.93
C ASN A 541 -27.80 17.71 -2.47
N GLY A 542 -27.34 18.70 -1.70
CA GLY A 542 -26.83 18.51 -0.34
C GLY A 542 -25.46 19.14 -0.14
N TYR A 543 -24.79 18.85 0.97
CA TYR A 543 -23.43 19.37 1.20
C TYR A 543 -22.39 18.61 0.39
N GLY A 544 -21.41 19.36 -0.14
CA GLY A 544 -20.21 18.77 -0.71
C GLY A 544 -19.37 18.05 0.34
N ARG A 545 -18.54 17.12 -0.12
CA ARG A 545 -17.57 16.40 0.70
C ARG A 545 -16.61 17.40 1.32
N SER A 546 -16.45 17.33 2.63
CA SER A 546 -15.40 18.04 3.36
C SER A 546 -14.83 17.15 4.45
N TYR A 547 -13.56 16.79 4.30
CA TYR A 547 -12.88 15.90 5.22
C TYR A 547 -12.90 16.48 6.64
N ASN A 548 -13.27 15.67 7.63
CA ASN A 548 -13.39 16.09 9.02
C ASN A 548 -13.32 14.86 9.94
N ASN A 549 -12.39 14.83 10.91
CA ASN A 549 -12.20 13.68 11.79
C ASN A 549 -13.40 13.43 12.71
N SER A 550 -14.01 14.51 13.22
CA SER A 550 -15.16 14.46 14.13
C SER A 550 -16.36 13.74 13.55
N ASN A 551 -16.53 13.71 12.22
CA ASN A 551 -17.55 12.85 11.56
C ASN A 551 -17.37 11.37 11.93
N ILE A 552 -16.14 10.86 11.89
CA ILE A 552 -15.86 9.45 12.18
C ILE A 552 -15.82 9.19 13.69
N VAL A 553 -15.44 10.16 14.50
CA VAL A 553 -15.57 10.06 15.98
C VAL A 553 -17.05 10.03 16.38
N ALA A 554 -17.91 10.82 15.72
CA ALA A 554 -19.35 10.75 15.90
C ALA A 554 -19.94 9.40 15.41
N ALA A 555 -19.40 8.82 14.34
CA ALA A 555 -19.75 7.45 13.93
C ALA A 555 -19.38 6.40 15.01
N ARG A 556 -18.29 6.62 15.76
CA ARG A 556 -18.01 5.82 16.97
C ARG A 556 -19.09 5.97 18.03
N LYS A 557 -19.65 7.17 18.28
CA LYS A 557 -20.76 7.34 19.22
C LYS A 557 -22.00 6.54 18.84
N VAL A 558 -22.27 6.40 17.54
CA VAL A 558 -23.34 5.54 17.00
C VAL A 558 -23.07 4.07 17.36
N ILE A 559 -21.85 3.57 17.14
CA ILE A 559 -21.47 2.21 17.55
C ILE A 559 -21.63 2.03 19.07
N GLU A 560 -21.09 2.96 19.85
CA GLU A 560 -21.16 2.94 21.32
C GLU A 560 -22.61 2.89 21.82
N LYS A 561 -23.52 3.65 21.19
CA LYS A 561 -24.94 3.64 21.55
C LYS A 561 -25.61 2.30 21.24
N ILE A 562 -25.39 1.74 20.05
CA ILE A 562 -26.03 0.50 19.59
C ILE A 562 -25.52 -0.70 20.38
N GLU A 563 -24.22 -0.75 20.65
CA GLU A 563 -23.56 -1.88 21.29
C GLU A 563 -23.35 -1.67 22.80
N ASN A 564 -23.88 -0.58 23.37
CA ASN A 564 -23.78 -0.22 24.80
C ASN A 564 -22.33 -0.18 25.32
N LEU A 565 -21.46 0.50 24.58
CA LEU A 565 -20.04 0.68 24.87
C LEU A 565 -19.76 2.12 25.28
N THR A 566 -18.64 2.37 25.97
CA THR A 566 -18.27 3.73 26.38
C THR A 566 -16.79 4.07 26.25
N THR A 567 -15.91 3.07 26.11
CA THR A 567 -14.44 3.27 26.12
C THR A 567 -13.76 2.68 24.88
N SER A 568 -12.55 3.15 24.56
CA SER A 568 -11.75 2.60 23.44
C SER A 568 -11.52 1.09 23.55
N PRO A 569 -11.16 0.50 24.72
CA PRO A 569 -11.00 -0.95 24.85
C PRO A 569 -12.26 -1.75 24.51
N GLN A 570 -13.43 -1.30 24.98
CA GLN A 570 -14.72 -1.93 24.66
C GLN A 570 -15.03 -1.88 23.15
N LEU A 571 -14.72 -0.75 22.49
CA LEU A 571 -14.86 -0.61 21.05
C LEU A 571 -13.94 -1.57 20.28
N VAL A 572 -12.69 -1.74 20.73
CA VAL A 572 -11.72 -2.67 20.14
C VAL A 572 -12.19 -4.11 20.27
N GLU A 573 -12.54 -4.53 21.49
CA GLU A 573 -13.06 -5.87 21.76
C GLU A 573 -14.28 -6.16 20.88
N ARG A 574 -15.26 -5.24 20.87
CA ARG A 574 -16.48 -5.42 20.09
C ARG A 574 -16.24 -5.44 18.58
N THR A 575 -15.33 -4.61 18.08
CA THR A 575 -14.91 -4.66 16.66
C THR A 575 -14.28 -6.01 16.31
N GLY A 576 -13.46 -6.55 17.23
CA GLY A 576 -12.93 -7.91 17.19
C GLY A 576 -14.03 -8.95 17.02
N GLU A 577 -15.01 -8.96 17.93
CA GLU A 577 -16.13 -9.90 17.93
C GLU A 577 -17.02 -9.78 16.68
N LEU A 578 -17.26 -8.56 16.21
CA LEU A 578 -18.15 -8.31 15.08
C LEU A 578 -17.57 -8.84 13.77
N TRP A 579 -16.26 -8.73 13.55
CA TRP A 579 -15.64 -9.22 12.32
C TRP A 579 -14.14 -9.50 12.38
N ALA A 580 -13.33 -8.74 13.12
CA ALA A 580 -11.86 -8.82 12.97
C ALA A 580 -11.28 -10.17 13.46
N ASN A 581 -11.86 -10.76 14.51
CA ASN A 581 -11.45 -12.07 15.03
C ASN A 581 -11.71 -13.19 14.02
N GLU A 582 -12.76 -13.09 13.20
CA GLU A 582 -13.04 -14.07 12.16
C GLU A 582 -11.98 -14.10 11.06
N LEU A 583 -11.24 -13.00 10.89
CA LEU A 583 -10.13 -12.88 9.95
C LEU A 583 -8.77 -13.24 10.59
N GLY A 584 -8.74 -13.57 11.88
CA GLY A 584 -7.48 -13.79 12.60
C GLY A 584 -6.72 -12.50 12.95
N MET A 585 -7.34 -11.33 12.74
CA MET A 585 -6.80 -10.01 13.10
C MET A 585 -6.97 -9.70 14.59
N THR A 586 -6.66 -10.67 15.46
CA THR A 586 -6.91 -10.61 16.91
C THR A 586 -6.07 -9.57 17.65
N SER A 587 -5.00 -9.05 17.03
CA SER A 587 -4.15 -7.99 17.59
C SER A 587 -4.48 -6.59 17.06
N LEU A 588 -5.55 -6.46 16.26
CA LEU A 588 -6.08 -5.15 15.86
C LEU A 588 -6.50 -4.39 17.12
N SER A 589 -5.90 -3.22 17.36
CA SER A 589 -6.09 -2.50 18.61
C SER A 589 -5.79 -1.02 18.46
N CYS A 590 -6.24 -0.21 19.42
CA CYS A 590 -5.81 1.18 19.59
C CYS A 590 -4.85 1.34 20.78
N GLN A 591 -4.35 0.22 21.30
CA GLN A 591 -3.27 0.16 22.27
C GLN A 591 -1.93 0.20 21.53
N HIS A 592 -1.06 1.11 21.97
CA HIS A 592 0.27 1.28 21.44
C HIS A 592 1.18 0.11 21.85
N SER A 593 2.09 -0.28 20.96
CA SER A 593 3.08 -1.34 21.20
C SER A 593 4.34 -0.74 21.79
N HIS A 594 4.92 -1.36 22.82
CA HIS A 594 6.20 -0.91 23.41
C HIS A 594 7.38 -1.17 22.46
N ASP A 595 7.23 -2.15 21.55
CA ASP A 595 8.20 -2.51 20.51
C ASP A 595 8.26 -1.54 19.31
N VAL A 596 7.41 -0.50 19.31
CA VAL A 596 7.27 0.43 18.18
C VAL A 596 7.44 1.83 18.67
N ALA A 597 8.27 2.60 17.98
CA ALA A 597 8.33 4.04 18.12
C ALA A 597 8.15 4.72 16.75
N TYR A 598 7.87 6.02 16.82
CA TYR A 598 7.65 6.86 15.66
C TYR A 598 8.76 7.89 15.55
N HIS A 599 9.09 8.24 14.32
CA HIS A 599 10.31 8.96 14.03
C HIS A 599 10.09 10.20 13.18
N GLY A 600 11.04 11.12 13.27
CA GLY A 600 11.20 12.23 12.35
C GLY A 600 12.61 12.78 12.41
N ARG A 601 13.00 13.54 11.39
CA ARG A 601 14.37 14.06 11.32
C ARG A 601 14.64 15.05 12.44
N ALA A 602 15.79 14.91 13.10
CA ALA A 602 16.19 15.82 14.17
C ALA A 602 16.37 17.25 13.62
N ARG A 603 15.62 18.22 14.17
CA ARG A 603 15.76 19.65 13.89
C ARG A 603 15.71 20.42 15.22
N GLY A 604 16.85 20.97 15.66
CA GLY A 604 16.96 21.72 16.92
C GLY A 604 17.32 20.87 18.14
N GLU A 605 17.06 21.39 19.33
CA GLU A 605 17.38 20.76 20.63
C GLU A 605 16.50 19.53 20.92
N GLY A 606 16.99 18.58 21.72
CA GLY A 606 16.29 17.35 22.11
C GLY A 606 17.13 16.08 21.93
N THR A 607 16.67 14.95 22.47
CA THR A 607 17.35 13.65 22.33
C THR A 607 17.31 13.17 20.89
N THR A 608 18.46 12.73 20.37
CA THR A 608 18.62 12.27 18.99
C THR A 608 19.23 10.88 18.92
N PHE A 609 18.80 10.11 17.93
CA PHE A 609 19.17 8.72 17.70
C PHE A 609 19.87 8.58 16.34
N PRO A 610 21.14 8.13 16.29
CA PRO A 610 21.84 7.93 15.02
C PRO A 610 21.31 6.67 14.32
N TYR A 611 20.92 6.80 13.05
CA TYR A 611 20.50 5.68 12.22
C TYR A 611 20.73 5.99 10.73
N ASN A 612 21.36 5.07 10.00
CA ASN A 612 21.72 5.21 8.58
C ASN A 612 22.44 6.52 8.21
N GLY A 613 23.32 7.01 9.09
CA GLY A 613 24.10 8.23 8.84
C GLY A 613 23.36 9.54 9.10
N ASP A 614 22.09 9.47 9.51
CA ASP A 614 21.26 10.61 9.92
C ASP A 614 20.94 10.56 11.43
N TYR A 615 20.41 11.66 11.95
CA TYR A 615 19.94 11.79 13.33
C TYR A 615 18.42 11.94 13.38
N TRP A 616 17.78 11.10 14.20
CA TRP A 616 16.33 10.97 14.30
C TRP A 616 15.84 11.36 15.69
N ARG A 617 14.62 11.87 15.76
CA ARG A 617 13.83 11.87 17.00
C ARG A 617 13.03 10.58 17.07
N GLN A 618 12.73 10.15 18.29
CA GLN A 618 11.92 8.97 18.57
C GLN A 618 10.87 9.35 19.63
N GLY A 619 9.64 8.87 19.45
CA GLY A 619 8.59 9.04 20.44
C GLY A 619 7.36 8.20 20.16
N MET A 620 6.40 8.27 21.08
CA MET A 620 5.11 7.57 21.01
C MET A 620 4.00 8.52 20.58
N LEU A 621 3.02 8.03 19.82
CA LEU A 621 1.84 8.79 19.41
C LEU A 621 0.71 8.65 20.44
N VAL A 622 0.97 8.98 21.71
CA VAL A 622 0.01 8.90 22.82
C VAL A 622 -0.69 10.25 23.05
N ASP A 623 -1.92 10.21 23.57
CA ASP A 623 -2.72 11.41 23.86
C ASP A 623 -2.35 12.11 25.18
N SER A 624 -1.50 11.51 26.02
CA SER A 624 -1.07 12.06 27.33
C SER A 624 0.39 12.52 27.32
N ALA A 625 0.68 13.59 28.07
CA ALA A 625 2.05 14.03 28.36
C ALA A 625 2.82 13.06 29.29
N GLU A 626 2.12 12.11 29.92
CA GLU A 626 2.68 11.06 30.75
C GLU A 626 2.47 9.72 30.05
N TYR A 627 3.48 9.30 29.29
CA TYR A 627 3.70 7.89 28.95
C TYR A 627 4.11 7.15 30.22
N SER A 628 3.54 5.98 30.47
CA SER A 628 4.01 5.06 31.51
C SER A 628 4.54 3.80 30.85
N ALA A 629 5.74 3.36 31.26
CA ALA A 629 6.28 2.07 30.85
C ALA A 629 5.50 0.89 31.49
N ASP A 630 4.75 1.14 32.57
CA ASP A 630 4.11 0.11 33.38
C ASP A 630 2.59 -0.03 33.12
N GLU A 631 1.98 0.86 32.32
CA GLU A 631 0.54 0.88 32.04
C GLU A 631 0.25 0.71 30.54
N PRO A 632 -0.87 0.04 30.18
CA PRO A 632 -1.25 -0.08 28.79
C PRO A 632 -1.55 1.30 28.19
N ASN A 633 -0.70 1.76 27.28
CA ASN A 633 -0.84 3.03 26.60
C ASN A 633 -1.93 2.92 25.52
N TRP A 634 -3.12 3.43 25.81
CA TRP A 634 -4.27 3.44 24.91
C TRP A 634 -4.52 4.81 24.30
N SER A 635 -4.91 4.84 23.03
CA SER A 635 -5.40 6.06 22.41
C SER A 635 -6.88 6.31 22.68
N SER A 636 -7.20 7.54 23.08
CA SER A 636 -8.56 8.08 23.13
C SER A 636 -9.11 8.43 21.73
N GLN A 637 -8.25 8.47 20.70
CA GLN A 637 -8.63 8.75 19.31
C GLN A 637 -9.18 7.54 18.54
N CYS A 638 -9.21 6.36 19.16
CA CYS A 638 -9.63 5.07 18.58
C CYS A 638 -10.96 5.18 17.81
N SER A 639 -10.91 5.51 16.52
CA SER A 639 -12.03 5.66 15.58
C SER A 639 -11.55 6.31 14.27
N ALA A 640 -11.39 7.63 14.28
CA ALA A 640 -10.93 8.43 13.15
C ALA A 640 -9.41 8.33 12.95
N GLY A 641 -8.69 7.97 14.01
CA GLY A 641 -7.24 7.73 14.05
C GLY A 641 -6.90 6.63 15.06
N ALA A 642 -5.60 6.34 15.20
CA ALA A 642 -4.99 5.51 16.23
C ALA A 642 -5.27 3.99 16.24
N TRP A 643 -6.11 3.46 15.33
CA TRP A 643 -6.08 2.01 15.12
C TRP A 643 -4.67 1.61 14.66
N ALA A 644 -4.13 0.57 15.25
CA ALA A 644 -2.83 0.02 14.94
C ALA A 644 -2.99 -1.38 14.34
N ALA A 645 -2.44 -1.55 13.15
CA ALA A 645 -2.37 -2.83 12.46
C ALA A 645 -1.07 -2.93 11.68
N SER A 646 -0.69 -4.15 11.34
CA SER A 646 0.43 -4.41 10.46
C SER A 646 0.01 -4.41 8.99
N SER A 647 0.98 -4.30 8.08
CA SER A 647 0.69 -4.41 6.64
C SER A 647 0.05 -5.75 6.28
N ARG A 648 0.43 -6.82 7.00
CA ARG A 648 -0.18 -8.16 6.87
C ARG A 648 -1.66 -8.17 7.23
N GLN A 649 -2.04 -7.56 8.35
CA GLN A 649 -3.45 -7.46 8.75
C GLN A 649 -4.25 -6.57 7.80
N MET A 650 -3.65 -5.48 7.30
CA MET A 650 -4.33 -4.59 6.38
C MET A 650 -4.55 -5.21 4.99
N ILE A 651 -3.58 -5.96 4.45
CA ILE A 651 -3.77 -6.63 3.16
C ILE A 651 -4.82 -7.75 3.26
N GLU A 652 -4.90 -8.41 4.42
CA GLU A 652 -5.95 -9.38 4.74
C GLU A 652 -7.34 -8.73 4.79
N PHE A 653 -7.45 -7.61 5.51
CA PHE A 653 -8.68 -6.81 5.56
C PHE A 653 -9.13 -6.39 4.16
N MET A 654 -8.22 -5.90 3.32
CA MET A 654 -8.53 -5.51 1.94
C MET A 654 -9.03 -6.68 1.09
N GLY A 655 -8.36 -7.84 1.16
CA GLY A 655 -8.79 -9.06 0.48
C GLY A 655 -10.15 -9.57 0.99
N ALA A 656 -10.37 -9.52 2.31
CA ALA A 656 -11.63 -9.95 2.93
C ALA A 656 -12.82 -9.10 2.45
N LEU A 657 -12.64 -7.80 2.25
CA LEU A 657 -13.64 -6.92 1.64
C LEU A 657 -13.87 -7.25 0.16
N ARG A 658 -12.80 -7.47 -0.62
CA ARG A 658 -12.91 -7.83 -2.04
C ARG A 658 -13.76 -9.09 -2.23
N TYR A 659 -13.59 -10.07 -1.34
CA TYR A 659 -14.28 -11.35 -1.40
C TYR A 659 -15.49 -11.45 -0.46
N GLN A 660 -16.07 -10.31 -0.05
CA GLN A 660 -17.32 -10.24 0.72
C GLN A 660 -17.31 -11.15 1.97
N LYS A 661 -16.18 -11.22 2.69
CA LYS A 661 -16.07 -12.04 3.91
C LYS A 661 -16.60 -11.36 5.16
N ILE A 662 -16.72 -10.02 5.14
CA ILE A 662 -17.03 -9.20 6.32
C ILE A 662 -18.47 -8.69 6.27
N LEU A 663 -18.84 -8.06 5.16
CA LEU A 663 -20.09 -7.33 4.96
C LEU A 663 -21.06 -8.13 4.08
N SER A 664 -22.36 -7.84 4.17
CA SER A 664 -23.32 -8.34 3.19
C SER A 664 -22.99 -7.76 1.79
N PRO A 665 -23.41 -8.42 0.69
CA PRO A 665 -23.14 -7.92 -0.66
C PRO A 665 -23.51 -6.45 -0.86
N THR A 666 -24.68 -6.03 -0.37
CA THR A 666 -25.17 -4.65 -0.51
C THR A 666 -24.26 -3.63 0.18
N GLU A 667 -23.90 -3.86 1.45
CA GLU A 667 -23.01 -2.93 2.17
C GLU A 667 -21.58 -2.98 1.62
N ASN A 668 -21.13 -4.14 1.17
CA ASN A 668 -19.80 -4.29 0.60
C ASN A 668 -19.66 -3.53 -0.73
N ASP A 669 -20.66 -3.63 -1.62
CA ASP A 669 -20.68 -2.92 -2.90
C ASP A 669 -20.72 -1.40 -2.69
N LEU A 670 -21.48 -0.95 -1.69
CA LEU A 670 -21.52 0.44 -1.28
C LEU A 670 -20.16 0.91 -0.72
N PHE A 671 -19.52 0.10 0.14
CA PHE A 671 -18.21 0.43 0.70
C PHE A 671 -17.09 0.45 -0.34
N LEU A 672 -17.23 -0.35 -1.40
CA LEU A 672 -16.26 -0.47 -2.48
C LEU A 672 -16.63 0.32 -3.73
N SER A 673 -17.62 1.21 -3.66
CA SER A 673 -18.05 2.02 -4.80
C SER A 673 -17.11 3.20 -5.04
N THR A 674 -16.65 3.33 -6.29
CA THR A 674 -15.90 4.48 -6.80
C THR A 674 -16.79 5.53 -7.47
N SER A 675 -18.10 5.26 -7.54
CA SER A 675 -19.08 6.07 -8.27
C SER A 675 -19.92 6.97 -7.37
N LEU A 676 -19.71 6.94 -6.05
CA LEU A 676 -20.46 7.77 -5.12
C LEU A 676 -20.17 9.25 -5.38
N LYS A 677 -21.23 10.05 -5.29
CA LYS A 677 -21.20 11.50 -5.48
C LYS A 677 -21.55 12.23 -4.19
N ASP A 678 -21.02 13.43 -4.01
CA ASP A 678 -21.40 14.35 -2.95
C ASP A 678 -22.50 15.33 -3.41
N GLY A 679 -22.94 16.23 -2.52
CA GLY A 679 -24.04 17.16 -2.81
C GLY A 679 -23.74 18.19 -3.93
N ASN A 680 -22.48 18.25 -4.38
CA ASN A 680 -21.99 19.07 -5.49
C ASN A 680 -21.66 18.23 -6.74
N ASP A 681 -22.05 16.95 -6.78
CA ASP A 681 -21.75 15.98 -7.85
C ASP A 681 -20.26 15.64 -8.03
N ASN A 682 -19.42 15.94 -7.02
CA ASN A 682 -18.02 15.52 -6.98
C ASN A 682 -17.91 14.10 -6.45
N ALA A 683 -16.82 13.40 -6.81
CA ALA A 683 -16.58 12.05 -6.31
C ALA A 683 -16.42 12.04 -4.77
N THR A 684 -17.03 11.06 -4.11
CA THR A 684 -16.86 10.78 -2.68
C THR A 684 -16.77 9.28 -2.45
N ALA A 685 -16.53 8.86 -1.21
CA ALA A 685 -16.54 7.45 -0.81
C ALA A 685 -16.77 7.34 0.70
N MET A 686 -17.29 6.18 1.15
CA MET A 686 -17.52 5.89 2.56
C MET A 686 -16.23 5.43 3.23
N GLY A 687 -15.71 6.22 4.18
CA GLY A 687 -14.50 5.92 4.92
C GLY A 687 -13.19 6.02 4.11
N TRP A 688 -13.25 5.92 2.78
CA TRP A 688 -12.13 6.14 1.85
C TRP A 688 -11.92 7.63 1.53
N ASP A 689 -10.75 7.93 0.97
CA ASP A 689 -10.52 9.19 0.28
C ASP A 689 -11.21 9.16 -1.10
N THR A 690 -11.23 10.30 -1.79
CA THR A 690 -11.76 10.36 -3.15
C THR A 690 -11.00 9.37 -4.04
N PRO A 691 -11.70 8.59 -4.88
CA PRO A 691 -11.05 7.68 -5.81
C PRO A 691 -9.99 8.40 -6.66
N TRP A 692 -8.92 7.70 -7.01
CA TRP A 692 -7.85 8.22 -7.86
C TRP A 692 -7.80 7.48 -9.18
N ASP A 693 -7.22 8.13 -10.19
CA ASP A 693 -7.08 7.58 -11.53
C ASP A 693 -5.77 6.79 -11.68
N ALA A 694 -5.90 5.46 -11.77
CA ALA A 694 -4.78 4.55 -11.92
C ALA A 694 -4.23 4.51 -13.36
N GLN A 695 -5.04 4.86 -14.37
CA GLN A 695 -4.66 4.86 -15.79
C GLN A 695 -5.15 6.14 -16.49
N PRO A 696 -4.36 7.24 -16.41
CA PRO A 696 -4.75 8.51 -17.00
C PRO A 696 -5.00 8.39 -18.51
N GLY A 697 -6.25 8.56 -18.94
CA GLY A 697 -6.60 8.71 -20.36
C GLY A 697 -7.77 7.88 -20.90
N ASP A 698 -8.27 6.87 -20.18
CA ASP A 698 -9.45 6.09 -20.63
C ASP A 698 -10.77 6.46 -19.90
N GLY A 699 -10.66 7.26 -18.83
CA GLY A 699 -11.76 7.76 -18.01
C GLY A 699 -12.48 6.71 -17.16
N ARG A 700 -11.94 5.49 -17.02
CA ARG A 700 -12.67 4.35 -16.47
C ARG A 700 -11.97 3.57 -15.35
N ASP A 701 -10.70 3.82 -15.05
CA ASP A 701 -9.95 3.04 -14.04
C ASP A 701 -9.78 3.76 -12.68
N TRP A 702 -10.91 4.21 -12.10
CA TRP A 702 -10.93 4.83 -10.78
C TRP A 702 -10.74 3.79 -9.67
N GLN A 703 -9.80 4.03 -8.77
CA GLN A 703 -9.43 3.12 -7.70
C GLN A 703 -9.63 3.74 -6.32
N LEU A 704 -10.01 2.92 -5.34
CA LEU A 704 -10.16 3.36 -3.95
C LEU A 704 -8.82 3.47 -3.26
N GLN A 705 -8.67 4.51 -2.45
CA GLN A 705 -7.46 4.78 -1.67
C GLN A 705 -7.79 5.37 -0.31
N LYS A 706 -6.85 5.23 0.63
CA LYS A 706 -6.87 5.97 1.89
C LYS A 706 -5.46 6.29 2.35
N SER A 707 -5.20 7.57 2.58
CA SER A 707 -3.99 8.05 3.27
C SER A 707 -4.25 8.23 4.76
N GLY A 708 -3.23 7.94 5.55
CA GLY A 708 -3.20 8.08 6.99
C GLY A 708 -1.93 8.78 7.42
N ALA A 709 -2.09 9.80 8.26
CA ALA A 709 -1.00 10.49 8.93
C ALA A 709 -1.38 10.65 10.40
N ASN A 710 -0.39 10.45 11.27
CA ASN A 710 -0.43 10.90 12.65
C ASN A 710 0.98 11.38 13.01
N SER A 711 1.09 12.48 13.74
CA SER A 711 2.39 13.10 14.06
C SER A 711 2.30 13.83 15.38
N ASN A 712 3.38 13.78 16.15
CA ASN A 712 3.53 14.49 17.40
C ASN A 712 4.97 15.03 17.50
N GLU A 713 5.15 16.28 17.92
CA GLU A 713 6.46 16.85 18.30
C GLU A 713 7.65 16.57 17.34
N GLY A 714 7.38 16.57 16.02
CA GLY A 714 8.41 16.37 15.00
C GLY A 714 8.76 14.91 14.68
N TYR A 715 8.00 13.94 15.18
CA TYR A 715 7.99 12.54 14.77
C TYR A 715 6.58 12.09 14.36
N GLY A 716 6.44 10.94 13.70
CA GLY A 716 5.12 10.47 13.27
C GLY A 716 5.11 9.21 12.41
N THR A 717 3.94 8.92 11.87
CA THR A 717 3.64 7.78 11.01
C THR A 717 2.98 8.22 9.71
N ARG A 718 3.10 7.36 8.70
CA ARG A 718 2.34 7.41 7.46
C ARG A 718 1.81 6.02 7.12
N ALA A 719 0.57 5.98 6.68
CA ALA A 719 -0.07 4.78 6.16
C ALA A 719 -0.74 5.11 4.85
N TYR A 720 -0.69 4.18 3.90
CA TYR A 720 -1.40 4.29 2.65
C TYR A 720 -1.89 2.90 2.23
N VAL A 721 -3.16 2.81 1.91
CA VAL A 721 -3.77 1.60 1.35
C VAL A 721 -4.50 1.96 0.07
N THR A 722 -4.35 1.15 -0.96
CA THR A 722 -5.03 1.38 -2.23
C THR A 722 -5.36 0.10 -2.94
N ARG A 723 -6.52 0.10 -3.59
CA ARG A 723 -6.81 -0.86 -4.63
C ARG A 723 -6.06 -0.45 -5.89
N LEU A 724 -5.66 -1.44 -6.67
CA LEU A 724 -4.98 -1.30 -7.95
C LEU A 724 -5.78 -2.10 -9.00
N PRO A 725 -5.63 -1.75 -10.28
CA PRO A 725 -6.26 -2.49 -11.37
C PRO A 725 -5.90 -3.98 -11.35
N ASN A 726 -6.69 -4.81 -12.03
CA ASN A 726 -6.48 -6.27 -12.12
C ASN A 726 -6.48 -6.96 -10.75
N ASN A 727 -7.50 -6.69 -9.92
CA ASN A 727 -7.72 -7.32 -8.62
C ASN A 727 -6.52 -7.26 -7.67
N THR A 728 -5.76 -6.17 -7.71
CA THR A 728 -4.56 -6.00 -6.89
C THR A 728 -4.85 -5.04 -5.73
N ASP A 729 -4.31 -5.32 -4.56
CA ASP A 729 -4.40 -4.52 -3.35
C ASP A 729 -2.98 -4.22 -2.87
N ALA A 730 -2.76 -3.00 -2.36
CA ALA A 730 -1.46 -2.54 -1.92
C ALA A 730 -1.54 -1.83 -0.57
N VAL A 731 -0.55 -2.09 0.29
CA VAL A 731 -0.42 -1.48 1.61
C VAL A 731 1.01 -0.99 1.83
N LEU A 732 1.17 0.25 2.28
CA LEU A 732 2.42 0.86 2.70
C LEU A 732 2.24 1.48 4.09
N LEU A 733 3.03 1.05 5.06
CA LEU A 733 3.07 1.62 6.41
C LEU A 733 4.49 2.08 6.72
N ILE A 734 4.65 3.26 7.32
CA ILE A 734 5.94 3.90 7.58
C ILE A 734 5.88 4.51 8.99
N ASN A 735 6.81 4.16 9.88
CA ASN A 735 6.85 4.72 11.24
C ASN A 735 7.63 6.06 11.30
N THR A 736 7.64 6.82 10.21
CA THR A 736 8.36 8.08 10.10
C THR A 736 7.47 9.15 9.48
N ALA A 737 7.57 10.39 9.98
CA ALA A 737 6.90 11.56 9.42
C ALA A 737 7.52 11.97 8.06
N VAL A 738 7.17 11.23 7.00
CA VAL A 738 7.52 11.54 5.60
C VAL A 738 6.34 12.15 4.86
N ALA A 739 6.58 12.97 3.84
CA ALA A 739 5.50 13.54 3.02
C ALA A 739 5.13 12.59 1.85
N GLY A 740 3.86 12.62 1.43
CA GLY A 740 3.38 12.07 0.16
C GLY A 740 3.46 10.54 -0.04
N PRO A 741 3.09 9.68 0.95
CA PRO A 741 3.14 8.23 0.77
C PRO A 741 2.21 7.73 -0.36
N GLU A 742 1.07 8.39 -0.60
CA GLU A 742 0.17 8.08 -1.71
C GLU A 742 0.82 8.31 -3.07
N GLY A 743 1.38 9.49 -3.30
CA GLY A 743 2.04 9.83 -4.57
C GLY A 743 3.21 8.90 -4.86
N PHE A 744 3.90 8.46 -3.81
CA PHE A 744 4.99 7.51 -3.92
C PHE A 744 4.52 6.13 -4.39
N LEU A 745 3.57 5.49 -3.69
CA LEU A 745 3.06 4.17 -4.08
C LEU A 745 2.34 4.21 -5.45
N GLN A 746 1.50 5.22 -5.68
CA GLN A 746 0.82 5.40 -6.97
C GLN A 746 1.82 5.59 -8.11
N GLY A 747 2.87 6.40 -7.90
CA GLY A 747 3.92 6.62 -8.87
C GLY A 747 4.71 5.35 -9.17
N ALA A 748 5.04 4.56 -8.15
CA ALA A 748 5.74 3.29 -8.36
C ALA A 748 4.90 2.25 -9.07
N TYR A 749 3.58 2.21 -8.81
CA TYR A 749 2.67 1.41 -9.62
C TYR A 749 2.74 1.84 -11.09
N LYS A 750 2.52 3.14 -11.37
CA LYS A 750 2.51 3.67 -12.74
C LYS A 750 3.82 3.40 -13.46
N TYR A 751 4.97 3.53 -12.79
CA TYR A 751 6.26 3.17 -13.36
C TYR A 751 6.39 1.67 -13.64
N ALA A 752 6.03 0.82 -12.66
CA ALA A 752 6.16 -0.61 -12.80
C ALA A 752 5.31 -1.19 -13.94
N VAL A 753 4.19 -0.56 -14.28
CA VAL A 753 3.33 -0.95 -15.41
C VAL A 753 3.59 -0.14 -16.69
N GLY A 754 4.61 0.72 -16.71
CA GLY A 754 5.03 1.48 -17.90
C GLY A 754 4.10 2.64 -18.28
N LEU A 755 3.26 3.12 -17.36
CA LEU A 755 2.37 4.27 -17.55
C LEU A 755 3.03 5.61 -17.20
N ALA A 756 4.15 5.57 -16.49
CA ALA A 756 4.96 6.73 -16.16
C ALA A 756 6.44 6.37 -16.24
N GLU A 757 7.30 7.38 -16.36
CA GLU A 757 8.71 7.21 -16.02
C GLU A 757 8.85 6.85 -14.54
N ALA A 758 10.02 6.36 -14.13
CA ALA A 758 10.32 6.12 -12.72
C ALA A 758 9.84 7.32 -11.92
N PRO A 759 8.99 7.15 -10.88
CA PRO A 759 8.65 8.29 -10.07
C PRO A 759 9.99 8.87 -9.65
N ALA A 760 10.20 10.16 -9.93
CA ALA A 760 11.39 10.83 -9.45
C ALA A 760 11.50 10.42 -7.97
N LEU A 761 12.61 9.78 -7.58
CA LEU A 761 12.84 9.30 -6.21
C LEU A 761 12.98 10.47 -5.21
N TYR A 762 12.33 11.59 -5.52
CA TYR A 762 12.95 12.88 -5.42
C TYR A 762 11.88 13.96 -5.51
N TYR A 763 11.89 14.80 -4.47
CA TYR A 763 11.96 16.22 -4.74
C TYR A 763 13.29 16.50 -5.45
N ASP A 764 13.40 16.16 -6.74
CA ASP A 764 14.38 16.73 -7.65
C ASP A 764 13.57 17.71 -8.46
N PHE A 765 13.94 18.96 -8.27
CA PHE A 765 13.27 20.12 -8.81
C PHE A 765 13.37 20.09 -10.34
N ALA A 766 12.31 19.66 -11.01
CA ALA A 766 12.21 19.74 -12.46
C ALA A 766 12.06 21.22 -12.89
N VAL A 767 13.13 21.82 -13.39
CA VAL A 767 13.09 23.13 -14.04
C VAL A 767 12.43 22.98 -15.42
N LYS A 768 11.20 23.50 -15.57
CA LYS A 768 10.50 23.56 -16.86
C LYS A 768 10.87 24.86 -17.60
N GLY A 769 11.72 24.74 -18.62
CA GLY A 769 12.00 25.79 -19.63
C GLY A 769 13.14 26.75 -19.29
N SER A 770 13.85 27.27 -20.31
CA SER A 770 14.80 28.39 -20.15
C SER A 770 15.19 29.05 -21.48
N SER A 771 15.46 30.36 -21.47
CA SER A 771 16.11 31.14 -22.54
C SER A 771 17.38 31.87 -22.03
N ASP A 772 18.15 32.50 -22.94
CA ASP A 772 19.63 32.59 -22.93
C ASP A 772 20.30 33.84 -22.34
N GLY A 773 21.59 33.70 -21.96
CA GLY A 773 22.44 34.83 -21.53
C GLY A 773 23.92 34.53 -21.19
N GLY A 774 24.73 34.15 -22.18
CA GLY A 774 26.21 34.25 -22.22
C GLY A 774 27.09 33.39 -21.28
N THR A 775 28.18 32.81 -21.84
CA THR A 775 28.93 31.64 -21.31
C THR A 775 29.94 31.97 -20.20
N ILE A 776 29.99 31.20 -19.10
CA ILE A 776 30.66 31.39 -17.80
C ILE A 776 31.10 30.01 -17.23
N SER A 777 32.21 29.93 -16.47
CA SER A 777 32.77 28.64 -16.02
C SER A 777 32.53 28.25 -14.55
N ARG A 778 32.51 29.18 -13.58
CA ARG A 778 32.40 28.90 -12.11
C ARG A 778 31.77 30.08 -11.31
N VAL A 779 30.94 29.81 -10.28
CA VAL A 779 30.06 30.81 -9.62
C VAL A 779 29.99 30.62 -8.08
N ALA A 780 29.98 31.71 -7.31
CA ALA A 780 29.65 31.73 -5.87
C ALA A 780 28.57 32.77 -5.53
N VAL A 781 27.55 32.38 -4.74
CA VAL A 781 26.41 33.23 -4.34
C VAL A 781 26.22 33.25 -2.83
N ASN A 782 25.74 34.38 -2.32
CA ASN A 782 25.44 34.60 -0.91
C ASN A 782 23.95 34.33 -0.59
N GLU A 783 23.68 33.82 0.60
CA GLU A 783 22.34 33.59 1.16
C GLU A 783 21.64 34.93 1.51
N VAL A 784 20.40 35.13 1.05
CA VAL A 784 19.57 36.31 1.39
C VAL A 784 18.43 35.86 2.29
N LYS A 785 18.45 36.26 3.57
CA LYS A 785 17.39 35.92 4.54
C LYS A 785 16.50 37.12 4.80
N THR A 786 15.17 36.97 4.68
CA THR A 786 14.21 38.04 4.96
C THR A 786 13.14 37.59 5.95
N THR A 787 13.39 37.88 7.24
CA THR A 787 12.50 37.69 8.40
C THR A 787 11.99 36.26 8.67
N ALA A 788 11.34 36.06 9.82
CA ALA A 788 11.25 34.78 10.53
C ALA A 788 10.23 33.76 9.98
N THR A 789 9.37 34.14 9.02
CA THR A 789 8.22 33.31 8.59
C THR A 789 8.24 32.89 7.12
N GLN A 790 9.19 33.34 6.31
CA GLN A 790 9.38 32.86 4.94
C GLN A 790 10.88 32.73 4.63
N ASN A 791 11.35 31.51 4.39
CA ASN A 791 12.71 31.29 3.90
C ASN A 791 12.69 31.47 2.38
N GLN A 792 13.34 32.52 1.89
CA GLN A 792 13.42 32.79 0.47
C GLN A 792 14.85 32.63 0.00
N HIS A 793 15.04 31.93 -1.11
CA HIS A 793 16.35 31.57 -1.62
C HIS A 793 16.49 32.07 -3.05
N VAL A 794 17.55 32.84 -3.32
CA VAL A 794 17.98 33.13 -4.69
C VAL A 794 19.16 32.23 -5.01
N VAL A 795 18.95 31.29 -5.92
CA VAL A 795 19.98 30.32 -6.33
C VAL A 795 20.51 30.74 -7.68
N ALA A 796 21.83 30.88 -7.77
CA ALA A 796 22.48 30.90 -9.07
C ALA A 796 22.71 29.48 -9.57
N TYR A 797 22.45 29.24 -10.85
CA TYR A 797 22.76 27.96 -11.49
C TYR A 797 23.32 28.16 -12.89
N ARG A 798 24.02 27.13 -13.38
CA ARG A 798 24.62 27.11 -14.72
C ARG A 798 23.72 26.32 -15.66
N LYS A 799 23.36 26.93 -16.78
CA LYS A 799 22.66 26.22 -17.87
C LYS A 799 23.16 26.77 -19.21
N ASP A 800 23.58 25.87 -20.09
CA ASP A 800 24.14 26.18 -21.42
C ASP A 800 25.39 27.06 -21.37
N GLY A 801 26.18 26.85 -20.32
CA GLY A 801 27.36 27.65 -20.05
C GLY A 801 27.08 28.93 -19.28
N ASN A 802 25.84 29.39 -19.09
CA ASN A 802 25.56 30.75 -18.63
C ASN A 802 25.19 30.83 -17.14
N LEU A 803 25.44 31.97 -16.47
CA LEU A 803 24.99 32.25 -15.09
C LEU A 803 23.53 32.70 -15.08
N LYS A 804 22.66 31.96 -14.39
CA LYS A 804 21.24 32.29 -14.21
C LYS A 804 20.91 32.45 -12.73
N LEU A 805 19.90 33.24 -12.41
CA LEU A 805 19.34 33.37 -11.06
C LEU A 805 17.90 32.86 -11.05
N ALA A 806 17.54 32.05 -10.06
CA ALA A 806 16.17 31.63 -9.78
C ALA A 806 15.81 31.99 -8.34
N ALA A 807 14.62 32.58 -8.15
CA ALA A 807 14.09 32.91 -6.84
C ALA A 807 13.06 31.87 -6.41
N TYR A 808 13.14 31.47 -5.15
CA TYR A 808 12.32 30.43 -4.56
C TYR A 808 11.75 30.90 -3.23
N ASN A 809 10.45 30.63 -3.00
CA ASN A 809 9.86 30.64 -1.67
C ASN A 809 9.85 29.22 -1.11
N VAL A 810 10.33 29.05 0.11
CA VAL A 810 10.28 27.78 0.84
C VAL A 810 9.30 27.94 2.01
N SER A 811 8.12 27.33 1.87
CA SER A 811 7.12 27.24 2.95
C SER A 811 7.58 26.25 4.02
N THR A 812 7.38 26.59 5.29
CA THR A 812 7.68 25.67 6.42
C THR A 812 6.63 24.58 6.60
N ASP A 813 5.42 24.77 6.03
CA ASP A 813 4.25 24.01 6.46
C ASP A 813 3.68 23.07 5.37
N GLU A 814 4.15 23.20 4.11
CA GLU A 814 3.69 22.33 3.00
C GLU A 814 4.82 21.69 2.18
N GLY A 815 6.09 21.88 2.52
CA GLY A 815 7.20 21.33 1.74
C GLY A 815 7.23 21.78 0.27
N GLY A 816 6.44 22.80 -0.08
CA GLY A 816 6.41 23.41 -1.39
C GLY A 816 7.56 24.41 -1.53
N VAL A 817 8.38 24.19 -2.55
CA VAL A 817 9.20 25.26 -3.14
C VAL A 817 8.47 25.74 -4.37
N GLU A 818 7.94 26.95 -4.33
CA GLU A 818 7.31 27.54 -5.51
C GLU A 818 8.39 28.27 -6.33
N LEU A 819 8.72 27.74 -7.52
CA LEU A 819 9.51 28.46 -8.51
C LEU A 819 8.64 29.57 -9.10
N LYS A 820 8.97 30.82 -8.79
CA LYS A 820 8.18 31.96 -9.29
C LYS A 820 8.62 32.41 -10.69
N ASP A 821 9.92 32.39 -11.02
CA ASP A 821 10.43 32.77 -12.35
C ASP A 821 11.92 32.34 -12.61
N THR A 822 12.38 32.35 -13.88
CA THR A 822 13.78 32.09 -14.32
C THR A 822 14.24 33.04 -15.44
N HIS A 823 15.38 33.75 -15.31
CA HIS A 823 15.89 34.66 -16.37
C HIS A 823 17.44 34.65 -16.54
N GLY A 824 17.93 35.03 -17.74
CA GLY A 824 19.35 35.10 -18.15
C GLY A 824 19.91 36.53 -18.33
N ALA A 825 21.23 36.67 -18.47
CA ALA A 825 21.93 37.97 -18.59
C ALA A 825 22.38 38.27 -20.04
N THR A 826 21.89 39.36 -20.66
CA THR A 826 22.51 39.92 -21.87
C THR A 826 22.65 41.45 -21.85
N SER A 827 23.52 41.91 -22.76
CA SER A 827 24.33 43.12 -22.81
C SER A 827 23.67 44.50 -22.85
N ALA A 828 24.52 45.49 -22.54
CA ALA A 828 24.49 46.92 -22.86
C ALA A 828 23.21 47.49 -23.52
N ASP A 829 22.58 48.40 -22.80
CA ASP A 829 21.39 49.20 -23.15
C ASP A 829 20.04 48.46 -23.22
N GLY A 830 19.34 48.46 -22.08
CA GLY A 830 17.88 48.27 -22.04
C GLY A 830 17.41 47.62 -20.75
N ALA A 831 16.86 48.41 -19.83
CA ALA A 831 16.37 47.97 -18.52
C ALA A 831 15.43 46.76 -18.60
N LEU A 832 15.70 45.73 -17.78
CA LEU A 832 14.77 44.63 -17.50
C LEU A 832 14.12 44.88 -16.13
N THR A 833 12.78 44.77 -16.08
CA THR A 833 11.95 45.05 -14.90
C THR A 833 11.27 43.75 -14.46
N ILE A 834 11.55 43.29 -13.23
CA ILE A 834 10.74 42.27 -12.55
C ILE A 834 9.60 43.01 -11.85
N PRO A 835 8.31 42.62 -12.02
CA PRO A 835 7.22 43.16 -11.20
C PRO A 835 7.37 42.72 -9.73
N ALA A 836 7.26 43.67 -8.80
CA ALA A 836 7.48 43.53 -7.35
C ALA A 836 6.67 42.44 -6.61
N GLN A 837 5.70 41.81 -7.27
CA GLN A 837 4.72 40.91 -6.67
C GLN A 837 5.20 39.45 -6.56
N ASP A 838 6.31 39.09 -7.22
CA ASP A 838 6.75 37.69 -7.33
C ASP A 838 8.10 37.37 -6.64
N VAL A 839 8.70 38.31 -5.90
CA VAL A 839 9.91 38.09 -5.08
C VAL A 839 9.77 38.85 -3.76
N ALA A 840 9.50 38.15 -2.64
CA ALA A 840 9.25 38.82 -1.36
C ALA A 840 10.54 39.07 -0.54
N ILE A 841 11.49 39.79 -1.15
CA ILE A 841 12.67 40.34 -0.44
C ILE A 841 12.23 41.60 0.33
N THR A 842 12.69 41.82 1.56
CA THR A 842 12.43 43.07 2.28
C THR A 842 13.12 44.27 1.61
N ASN A 843 12.46 45.42 1.70
CA ASN A 843 12.86 46.65 1.05
C ASN A 843 14.28 47.10 1.45
N GLY A 844 15.20 47.27 0.49
CA GLY A 844 16.54 47.85 0.71
C GLY A 844 17.72 46.89 0.90
N VAL A 845 17.59 45.59 0.58
CA VAL A 845 18.72 44.64 0.69
C VAL A 845 19.68 44.78 -0.51
N HIS A 846 20.96 45.04 -0.22
CA HIS A 846 22.05 45.07 -1.19
C HIS A 846 22.93 43.83 -1.05
N PHE A 847 23.18 43.11 -2.15
CA PHE A 847 24.08 41.95 -2.15
C PHE A 847 24.97 41.95 -3.39
N ALA A 848 26.00 41.10 -3.38
CA ALA A 848 26.90 40.92 -4.51
C ALA A 848 27.07 39.43 -4.84
N THR A 849 27.39 39.15 -6.10
CA THR A 849 27.74 37.81 -6.59
C THR A 849 29.15 37.85 -7.17
N ALA A 850 29.85 36.72 -7.15
CA ALA A 850 31.16 36.59 -7.77
C ALA A 850 31.22 35.40 -8.72
N SER A 851 31.91 35.56 -9.84
CA SER A 851 32.10 34.53 -10.87
C SER A 851 33.46 34.68 -11.54
N VAL A 852 33.94 33.63 -12.21
CA VAL A 852 35.12 33.71 -13.06
C VAL A 852 34.67 33.72 -14.52
N GLY A 853 35.05 34.76 -15.26
CA GLY A 853 34.78 34.93 -16.68
C GLY A 853 35.63 34.03 -17.58
N ASN A 854 35.34 34.02 -18.88
CA ASN A 854 36.10 33.20 -19.85
C ASN A 854 37.52 33.73 -20.12
N ASP A 855 37.83 34.94 -19.69
CA ASP A 855 39.19 35.51 -19.66
C ASP A 855 39.95 35.11 -18.38
N ASP A 856 39.43 34.12 -17.66
CA ASP A 856 39.85 33.64 -16.35
C ASP A 856 39.80 34.71 -15.25
N LYS A 857 39.22 35.89 -15.47
CA LYS A 857 39.19 36.96 -14.47
C LYS A 857 37.99 36.87 -13.55
N LEU A 858 38.20 37.24 -12.29
CA LEU A 858 37.14 37.43 -11.31
C LEU A 858 36.21 38.58 -11.74
N ASN A 859 34.91 38.31 -11.81
CA ASN A 859 33.86 39.32 -11.95
C ASN A 859 33.05 39.37 -10.66
N VAL A 860 32.97 40.54 -10.03
CA VAL A 860 32.11 40.77 -8.85
C VAL A 860 31.04 41.79 -9.19
N ILE A 861 29.78 41.40 -9.02
CA ILE A 861 28.61 42.16 -9.48
C ILE A 861 27.76 42.55 -8.28
N GLY A 862 27.40 43.83 -8.19
CA GLY A 862 26.49 44.36 -7.17
C GLY A 862 25.03 44.41 -7.66
N TRP A 863 24.10 43.96 -6.81
CA TRP A 863 22.66 43.92 -7.06
C TRP A 863 21.87 44.76 -6.06
N LYS A 864 20.92 45.57 -6.55
CA LYS A 864 20.03 46.42 -5.76
C LYS A 864 18.60 45.92 -5.90
N TYR A 865 17.94 45.72 -4.77
CA TYR A 865 16.49 45.57 -4.69
C TYR A 865 15.89 46.77 -3.96
N ASP A 866 15.10 47.61 -4.63
CA ASP A 866 14.50 48.83 -4.06
C ASP A 866 13.07 48.65 -3.53
N GLY A 867 12.68 47.40 -3.28
CA GLY A 867 11.32 47.03 -2.90
C GLY A 867 10.37 46.87 -4.08
N THR A 868 10.79 47.26 -5.29
CA THR A 868 9.98 47.11 -6.51
C THR A 868 10.73 46.47 -7.69
N GLN A 869 12.04 46.67 -7.82
CA GLN A 869 12.84 46.18 -8.93
C GLN A 869 14.19 45.63 -8.45
N LEU A 870 14.60 44.47 -8.96
CA LEU A 870 15.98 43.98 -8.86
C LEU A 870 16.79 44.50 -10.05
N SER A 871 17.90 45.19 -9.80
CA SER A 871 18.76 45.74 -10.85
C SER A 871 20.24 45.51 -10.54
N GLN A 872 21.03 45.22 -11.58
CA GLN A 872 22.48 45.32 -11.51
C GLN A 872 22.83 46.80 -11.41
N TYR A 873 23.66 47.19 -10.43
CA TYR A 873 24.08 48.58 -10.29
C TYR A 873 25.60 48.78 -10.41
N GLY A 874 26.40 47.72 -10.51
CA GLY A 874 27.84 47.84 -10.77
C GLY A 874 28.54 46.49 -10.97
N MET A 875 29.65 46.48 -11.72
CA MET A 875 30.51 45.31 -11.91
C MET A 875 31.97 45.72 -11.75
N GLY A 876 32.72 44.97 -10.97
CA GLY A 876 34.17 45.09 -10.81
C GLY A 876 34.85 43.86 -11.41
N VAL A 877 35.92 44.07 -12.17
CA VAL A 877 36.74 42.99 -12.75
C VAL A 877 38.06 42.94 -11.99
N GLY A 878 38.35 41.77 -11.43
CA GLY A 878 39.53 41.47 -10.66
C GLY A 878 40.58 40.71 -11.46
N VAL A 879 41.48 40.02 -10.74
CA VAL A 879 42.58 39.27 -11.36
C VAL A 879 42.13 37.89 -11.85
N ALA A 880 43.03 37.22 -12.58
CA ALA A 880 42.83 35.85 -13.01
C ALA A 880 42.67 34.90 -11.80
N ALA A 881 41.59 34.13 -11.77
CA ALA A 881 41.20 33.22 -10.70
C ALA A 881 40.73 31.88 -11.25
N GLN A 882 41.09 30.79 -10.60
CA GLN A 882 40.68 29.43 -10.92
C GLN A 882 39.46 28.98 -10.09
N GLU A 883 39.26 29.55 -8.90
CA GLU A 883 38.15 29.30 -7.98
C GLU A 883 37.80 30.58 -7.22
N VAL A 884 36.53 30.73 -6.82
CA VAL A 884 36.02 31.90 -6.10
C VAL A 884 34.99 31.53 -5.04
N ALA A 885 35.06 32.18 -3.88
CA ALA A 885 34.02 32.21 -2.85
C ALA A 885 33.81 33.68 -2.37
N ILE A 886 32.62 34.03 -1.86
CA ILE A 886 32.28 35.41 -1.44
C ILE A 886 31.57 35.45 -0.08
N THR A 887 31.87 36.45 0.76
CA THR A 887 31.23 36.66 2.08
C THR A 887 29.84 37.27 1.99
N LYS A 888 29.10 37.24 3.11
CA LYS A 888 27.89 38.06 3.30
C LYS A 888 28.20 39.55 3.06
N SER A 889 27.25 40.28 2.47
CA SER A 889 27.35 41.74 2.33
C SER A 889 27.17 42.40 3.69
N HIS A 890 28.18 43.17 4.12
CA HIS A 890 28.05 44.04 5.27
C HIS A 890 27.67 45.44 4.78
N SER A 891 26.42 45.84 5.01
CA SER A 891 25.99 47.24 4.90
C SER A 891 25.68 47.79 6.29
N SER A 892 26.41 48.81 6.73
CA SER A 892 25.87 49.75 7.71
C SER A 892 24.80 50.57 6.98
N ALA A 893 23.55 50.57 7.46
CA ALA A 893 22.39 51.22 6.84
C ALA A 893 22.76 52.49 6.02
N GLY A 894 22.90 52.36 4.70
CA GLY A 894 23.49 53.38 3.83
C GLY A 894 23.83 52.91 2.41
N THR A 895 24.15 53.86 1.52
CA THR A 895 24.36 53.73 0.06
C THR A 895 25.66 53.02 -0.36
N GLN A 896 26.46 52.52 0.60
CA GLN A 896 27.74 51.83 0.38
C GLN A 896 27.81 50.53 1.19
N GLY A 897 28.40 49.48 0.61
CA GLY A 897 28.63 48.21 1.29
C GLY A 897 29.90 47.53 0.83
N ARG A 898 30.34 46.51 1.59
CA ARG A 898 31.57 45.77 1.30
C ARG A 898 31.33 44.26 1.27
N VAL A 899 32.07 43.59 0.40
CA VAL A 899 32.16 42.13 0.31
C VAL A 899 33.62 41.72 0.14
N VAL A 900 33.96 40.54 0.65
CA VAL A 900 35.29 39.95 0.46
C VAL A 900 35.14 38.71 -0.41
N THR A 901 35.95 38.62 -1.46
CA THR A 901 36.08 37.42 -2.27
C THR A 901 37.37 36.69 -1.94
N ALA A 902 37.30 35.39 -1.70
CA ALA A 902 38.45 34.51 -1.68
C ALA A 902 38.64 33.90 -3.07
N VAL A 903 39.83 34.08 -3.66
CA VAL A 903 40.15 33.58 -5.00
C VAL A 903 41.41 32.73 -5.01
N ARG A 904 41.41 31.65 -5.81
CA ARG A 904 42.62 30.87 -6.09
C ARG A 904 43.20 31.48 -7.34
N THR A 905 44.31 32.19 -7.23
CA THR A 905 44.96 32.79 -8.39
C THR A 905 45.41 31.71 -9.38
N ALA A 906 45.69 32.09 -10.63
CA ALA A 906 46.23 31.17 -11.63
C ALA A 906 47.55 30.49 -11.19
N ALA A 907 48.30 31.12 -10.29
CA ALA A 907 49.52 30.57 -9.68
C ALA A 907 49.25 29.59 -8.52
N GLY A 908 47.99 29.27 -8.21
CA GLY A 908 47.60 28.35 -7.13
C GLY A 908 47.59 28.97 -5.73
N ASN A 909 47.81 30.27 -5.59
CA ASN A 909 47.81 30.97 -4.30
C ASN A 909 46.43 31.53 -3.94
N LEU A 910 46.06 31.47 -2.66
CA LEU A 910 44.86 32.11 -2.15
C LEU A 910 45.06 33.63 -2.11
N ARG A 911 44.06 34.39 -2.53
CA ARG A 911 44.04 35.85 -2.40
C ARG A 911 42.66 36.28 -1.92
N LEU A 912 42.63 37.24 -1.00
CA LEU A 912 41.42 37.86 -0.49
C LEU A 912 41.32 39.27 -1.08
N ASP A 913 40.25 39.52 -1.81
CA ASP A 913 39.97 40.82 -2.43
C ASP A 913 38.77 41.47 -1.75
N MET A 914 38.96 42.68 -1.21
CA MET A 914 37.90 43.46 -0.59
C MET A 914 37.31 44.43 -1.61
N TRP A 915 36.04 44.23 -1.93
CA TRP A 915 35.29 45.05 -2.86
C TRP A 915 34.35 45.97 -2.11
N GLU A 916 34.35 47.24 -2.48
CA GLU A 916 33.36 48.21 -2.03
C GLU A 916 32.44 48.56 -3.19
N PHE A 917 31.15 48.54 -2.91
CA PHE A 917 30.12 48.92 -3.85
C PHE A 917 29.39 50.18 -3.38
N ASN A 918 29.09 51.08 -4.32
CA ASN A 918 28.34 52.31 -4.08
C ASN A 918 27.17 52.39 -5.05
N ASN A 919 25.96 52.42 -4.50
CA ASN A 919 24.73 52.36 -5.29
C ASN A 919 24.34 53.72 -5.92
N THR A 920 24.86 54.83 -5.41
CA THR A 920 24.63 56.18 -5.96
C THR A 920 25.51 56.43 -7.17
N THR A 921 26.79 56.05 -7.09
CA THR A 921 27.75 56.22 -8.19
C THR A 921 27.77 55.04 -9.15
N LYS A 922 26.95 54.00 -8.92
CA LYS A 922 26.90 52.76 -9.70
C LYS A 922 28.28 52.11 -9.91
N ALA A 923 29.11 52.15 -8.86
CA ALA A 923 30.50 51.74 -8.92
C ALA A 923 30.77 50.52 -8.04
N MET A 924 31.57 49.59 -8.56
CA MET A 924 32.12 48.44 -7.84
C MET A 924 33.64 48.54 -7.91
N VAL A 925 34.30 48.75 -6.77
CA VAL A 925 35.72 49.10 -6.73
C VAL A 925 36.46 48.13 -5.82
N LEU A 926 37.53 47.52 -6.33
CA LEU A 926 38.49 46.78 -5.52
C LEU A 926 39.23 47.78 -4.62
N LYS A 927 39.05 47.67 -3.31
CA LYS A 927 39.67 48.57 -2.34
C LYS A 927 41.01 48.07 -1.86
N ASP A 928 41.12 46.77 -1.66
CA ASP A 928 42.33 46.17 -1.13
C ASP A 928 42.41 44.69 -1.50
N SER A 929 43.64 44.17 -1.49
CA SER A 929 43.95 42.80 -1.88
C SER A 929 45.08 42.22 -1.04
N TYR A 930 44.82 41.07 -0.44
CA TYR A 930 45.78 40.38 0.44
C TYR A 930 46.09 39.00 -0.13
N ALA A 931 47.36 38.74 -0.42
CA ALA A 931 47.81 37.43 -0.84
C ALA A 931 48.10 36.54 0.37
N ALA A 932 47.57 35.32 0.34
CA ALA A 932 47.95 34.21 1.19
C ALA A 932 48.69 33.15 0.32
N GLY A 933 49.35 32.19 0.96
CA GLY A 933 50.14 31.17 0.26
C GLY A 933 49.31 30.22 -0.63
N ALA A 934 49.95 29.14 -1.08
CA ALA A 934 49.30 28.13 -1.91
C ALA A 934 48.04 27.55 -1.26
N ALA A 935 46.97 27.39 -2.04
CA ALA A 935 45.71 26.79 -1.60
C ALA A 935 45.23 25.76 -2.62
N GLN A 936 44.71 24.62 -2.14
CA GLN A 936 44.20 23.56 -3.00
C GLN A 936 42.69 23.69 -3.26
N GLU A 937 41.93 24.21 -2.30
CA GLU A 937 40.49 24.51 -2.41
C GLU A 937 40.17 25.78 -1.65
N ILE A 938 39.06 26.44 -1.99
CA ILE A 938 38.64 27.68 -1.35
C ILE A 938 37.19 27.63 -0.89
N ALA A 939 37.01 27.92 0.40
CA ALA A 939 35.74 28.29 1.00
C ALA A 939 35.95 29.56 1.84
N ILE A 940 34.92 30.39 1.95
CA ILE A 940 34.92 31.54 2.87
C ILE A 940 33.62 31.52 3.66
N LYS A 941 33.72 31.57 4.99
CA LYS A 941 32.58 31.61 5.91
C LYS A 941 32.50 33.02 6.50
N SER A 942 31.31 33.63 6.45
CA SER A 942 31.03 34.90 7.12
C SER A 942 30.93 34.74 8.62
#